data_AF-K1QQ87-F1
#
_entry.id   AF-K1QQ87-F1
#
_cell.length_a   1.000
_cell.length_b   1.000
_cell.length_c   1.000
_cell.angle_alpha   90.00
_cell.angle_beta   90.00
_cell.angle_gamma   90.00
#
_symmetry.space_group_name_H-M   'P 1'
#
loop_
_entity.id
_entity.type
_entity.pdbx_description
1 polymer ?
#
loop_
_entity_poly.entity_id
_entity_poly.type
_entity_poly.pdbx_seq_one_letter_code
_entity_poly.pdbx_strand_id
1 'polypeptide(L)'
;MVWSESFCRADSDDDGRTNGEELGDPECTWSQGQELSNPATGHPGVCEPMDDERCKGKNDWVVCSKQKEMECDVLSDPATQFFDIRFPKRKVPAEKTTYTCMVVEVPEMEDHHMVANKPLIDNENVMHHLLVYGCQEEVSMKLNTPYECGMEATASCRDLIGLWVVGSKGECMHPKAGFRLGKNGYRHLAMHWTNKHQHSDYYDESGMRIFYTKSLREHDAGTLWLGQMFFEIPPQAPETDVQGVCTSECTSKIFTDNINIFGATNHMHLLGTRGKVEHFRSGKRVGVITNDTHYTYHSPVQNRVCFSNSPDVTSSVIDSLLSNYDIRLRPNFGDAAVDVGIELVVASFDTISEVNMDYTITIYLNQYWTDERLTHGNLSTSTSLTLTGDFADKIWVPDTFFANDKNSFLHDVTEKNKMIRLHGNGFTTTLACMMDLHNYPLDEQNCTVEIESYGYDMADLYLHWRSGHHSVHGIQDIELPQFSIVEYRTVEKIESLLTGKYPRLSLSFKLHRNVGYFIFQTYLPSILIVMLSWVSFWINHEATSARVALGITTVLTMTTISNGVRSSLPRISYVKAIDIYLVTCFVFVFAALLEYAAVNYTYWGKRAKKKRRIKEMTDRRVKSQEETKNSDVCYTTVNNPDVSPVISLRGNKETQIDLETGNTSFIPRACMSRGYIPESLVKRKRSSSLKKQRQAATQGSMTEERDKCKSKFLSIKDVNSIDRFSRLLFPLLFLIVNVVYWGFYLVL
;
A
#
# COMPACT_ATOMS: atom_id res chain seq x y z
N MET A 1 -2.87 -20.42 -3.46
CA MET A 1 -1.83 -21.43 -3.15
C MET A 1 -1.68 -22.35 -4.36
N VAL A 2 -0.65 -23.20 -4.43
CA VAL A 2 -0.50 -24.19 -5.51
C VAL A 2 -0.66 -25.59 -4.91
N TRP A 3 -1.49 -26.44 -5.49
CA TRP A 3 -1.61 -27.84 -5.06
C TRP A 3 -0.28 -28.56 -5.33
N SER A 4 0.39 -28.97 -4.27
CA SER A 4 1.64 -29.73 -4.31
C SER A 4 1.50 -30.96 -3.42
N GLU A 5 2.29 -32.00 -3.68
CA GLU A 5 2.31 -33.20 -2.85
C GLU A 5 2.57 -32.87 -1.35
N SER A 6 3.41 -31.87 -1.08
CA SER A 6 3.68 -31.40 0.29
C SER A 6 2.49 -30.69 0.95
N PHE A 7 1.63 -30.02 0.17
CA PHE A 7 0.44 -29.35 0.67
C PHE A 7 -0.74 -30.32 0.78
N CYS A 8 -0.85 -31.27 -0.15
CA CYS A 8 -1.85 -32.34 -0.09
C CYS A 8 -1.64 -33.27 1.12
N ARG A 9 -0.39 -33.64 1.41
CA ARG A 9 -0.02 -34.47 2.58
C ARG A 9 0.02 -33.69 3.92
N ALA A 10 -0.27 -32.39 3.92
CA ALA A 10 -0.36 -31.61 5.15
C ALA A 10 -1.74 -31.80 5.79
N ASP A 11 -1.76 -31.87 7.12
CA ASP A 11 -2.95 -31.64 7.94
C ASP A 11 -2.89 -30.14 8.31
N SER A 12 -3.85 -29.33 7.85
CA SER A 12 -3.78 -27.86 7.98
C SER A 12 -4.38 -27.34 9.29
N ASP A 13 -5.16 -28.18 9.97
CA ASP A 13 -6.01 -27.86 11.11
C ASP A 13 -5.82 -28.83 12.28
N ASP A 14 -4.90 -29.78 12.17
CA ASP A 14 -4.55 -30.83 13.14
C ASP A 14 -5.79 -31.68 13.54
N ASP A 15 -6.70 -31.97 12.60
CA ASP A 15 -7.88 -32.85 12.83
C ASP A 15 -7.53 -34.35 12.73
N GLY A 16 -6.32 -34.66 12.25
CA GLY A 16 -5.81 -36.01 12.02
C GLY A 16 -6.01 -36.55 10.61
N ARG A 17 -6.43 -35.71 9.65
CA ARG A 17 -6.57 -36.02 8.22
C ARG A 17 -5.68 -35.09 7.41
N THR A 18 -5.29 -35.58 6.24
CA THR A 18 -4.58 -34.75 5.27
C THR A 18 -5.55 -33.97 4.38
N ASN A 19 -5.15 -32.78 3.94
CA ASN A 19 -5.88 -31.96 2.96
C ASN A 19 -6.31 -32.79 1.72
N GLY A 20 -5.48 -33.77 1.33
CA GLY A 20 -5.77 -34.74 0.27
C GLY A 20 -6.94 -35.68 0.59
N GLU A 21 -6.97 -36.29 1.77
CA GLU A 21 -8.08 -37.13 2.22
C GLU A 21 -9.39 -36.33 2.31
N GLU A 22 -9.31 -35.09 2.76
CA GLU A 22 -10.47 -34.20 2.85
C GLU A 22 -11.00 -33.74 1.49
N LEU A 23 -10.13 -33.44 0.51
CA LEU A 23 -10.57 -33.00 -0.82
C LEU A 23 -10.78 -34.13 -1.83
N GLY A 24 -10.49 -35.39 -1.48
CA GLY A 24 -10.72 -36.56 -2.35
C GLY A 24 -9.51 -36.99 -3.21
N ASP A 25 -8.31 -36.52 -2.87
CA ASP A 25 -7.01 -36.97 -3.39
C ASP A 25 -6.12 -37.55 -2.25
N PRO A 26 -6.52 -38.64 -1.58
CA PRO A 26 -5.80 -39.18 -0.42
C PRO A 26 -4.39 -39.71 -0.75
N GLU A 27 -4.13 -40.04 -2.02
CA GLU A 27 -2.79 -40.50 -2.46
C GLU A 27 -1.91 -39.34 -2.97
N CYS A 28 -2.42 -38.10 -3.02
CA CYS A 28 -1.74 -36.92 -3.54
C CYS A 28 -1.25 -37.09 -5.00
N THR A 29 -2.09 -37.72 -5.81
CA THR A 29 -1.83 -38.07 -7.22
C THR A 29 -2.55 -37.16 -8.22
N TRP A 30 -3.45 -36.30 -7.75
CA TRP A 30 -4.22 -35.42 -8.61
C TRP A 30 -3.31 -34.45 -9.37
N SER A 31 -3.48 -34.42 -10.69
CA SER A 31 -2.80 -33.47 -11.58
C SER A 31 -3.80 -32.59 -12.32
N GLN A 32 -3.33 -31.39 -12.69
CA GLN A 32 -4.17 -30.33 -13.23
C GLN A 32 -4.97 -30.79 -14.47
N GLY A 33 -6.30 -30.78 -14.34
CA GLY A 33 -7.24 -31.16 -15.40
C GLY A 33 -7.78 -32.59 -15.30
N GLN A 34 -7.42 -33.35 -14.26
CA GLN A 34 -8.09 -34.61 -13.92
C GLN A 34 -9.33 -34.36 -13.04
N GLU A 35 -10.33 -35.23 -13.16
CA GLU A 35 -11.39 -35.33 -12.14
C GLU A 35 -10.86 -36.04 -10.90
N LEU A 36 -11.34 -35.65 -9.72
CA LEU A 36 -10.98 -36.30 -8.46
C LEU A 36 -11.68 -37.66 -8.35
N SER A 37 -10.90 -38.70 -8.06
CA SER A 37 -11.40 -40.09 -7.97
C SER A 37 -12.37 -40.30 -6.80
N ASN A 38 -12.23 -39.51 -5.74
CA ASN A 38 -13.08 -39.57 -4.56
C ASN A 38 -13.80 -38.22 -4.34
N PRO A 39 -15.02 -38.22 -3.78
CA PRO A 39 -15.65 -37.00 -3.32
C PRO A 39 -14.92 -36.45 -2.10
N ALA A 40 -14.96 -35.12 -1.92
CA ALA A 40 -14.52 -34.49 -0.69
C ALA A 40 -15.25 -35.05 0.54
N THR A 41 -14.55 -35.07 1.67
CA THR A 41 -14.98 -35.61 2.96
C THR A 41 -14.83 -34.63 4.14
N GLY A 42 -14.10 -33.52 3.97
CA GLY A 42 -13.86 -32.47 4.96
C GLY A 42 -13.55 -31.11 4.30
N HIS A 43 -12.95 -30.18 5.05
CA HIS A 43 -12.60 -28.84 4.61
C HIS A 43 -11.22 -28.42 5.15
N PRO A 44 -10.16 -28.41 4.30
CA PRO A 44 -8.81 -28.02 4.71
C PRO A 44 -8.75 -26.68 5.43
N GLY A 45 -8.31 -26.71 6.69
CA GLY A 45 -8.23 -25.54 7.58
C GLY A 45 -9.44 -25.36 8.51
N VAL A 46 -10.41 -26.28 8.55
CA VAL A 46 -11.53 -26.29 9.52
C VAL A 46 -11.56 -27.64 10.23
N CYS A 47 -11.17 -27.66 11.50
CA CYS A 47 -11.06 -28.92 12.26
C CYS A 47 -12.44 -29.59 12.42
N GLU A 48 -12.62 -30.75 11.79
CA GLU A 48 -13.89 -31.49 11.76
C GLU A 48 -13.75 -32.95 12.24
N PRO A 49 -14.72 -33.50 13.00
CA PRO A 49 -15.95 -32.87 13.44
C PRO A 49 -15.71 -31.88 14.60
N MET A 50 -16.41 -30.74 14.59
CA MET A 50 -16.22 -29.65 15.58
C MET A 50 -16.47 -30.04 17.06
N ASP A 51 -17.10 -31.19 17.29
CA ASP A 51 -17.38 -31.72 18.64
C ASP A 51 -16.27 -32.63 19.18
N ASP A 52 -15.23 -32.96 18.38
CA ASP A 52 -14.02 -33.65 18.84
C ASP A 52 -13.23 -32.77 19.85
N GLU A 53 -12.66 -33.38 20.89
CA GLU A 53 -11.76 -32.73 21.85
C GLU A 53 -10.60 -32.00 21.13
N ARG A 54 -10.12 -32.54 20.01
CA ARG A 54 -9.01 -32.01 19.20
C ARG A 54 -9.35 -30.71 18.46
N CYS A 55 -10.64 -30.42 18.26
CA CYS A 55 -11.11 -29.24 17.52
C CYS A 55 -11.59 -28.08 18.40
N LYS A 56 -11.69 -28.29 19.72
CA LYS A 56 -12.00 -27.24 20.70
C LYS A 56 -10.91 -26.15 20.69
N GLY A 57 -11.30 -24.90 20.49
CA GLY A 57 -10.38 -23.75 20.47
C GLY A 57 -9.77 -23.44 19.10
N LYS A 58 -9.79 -24.39 18.14
CA LYS A 58 -9.20 -24.20 16.81
C LYS A 58 -10.11 -23.45 15.85
N ASN A 59 -11.41 -23.70 15.95
CA ASN A 59 -12.43 -23.08 15.11
C ASN A 59 -13.02 -21.83 15.77
N ASP A 60 -12.36 -21.21 16.76
CA ASP A 60 -12.89 -20.05 17.50
C ASP A 60 -13.13 -18.80 16.64
N TRP A 61 -12.51 -18.74 15.46
CA TRP A 61 -12.76 -17.74 14.41
C TRP A 61 -14.07 -18.00 13.64
N VAL A 62 -14.58 -19.24 13.65
CA VAL A 62 -15.92 -19.60 13.21
C VAL A 62 -16.87 -19.39 14.38
N VAL A 63 -17.52 -18.23 14.43
CA VAL A 63 -18.46 -17.85 15.52
C VAL A 63 -19.78 -18.62 15.40
N CYS A 64 -19.73 -19.94 15.59
CA CYS A 64 -20.90 -20.78 15.76
C CYS A 64 -21.55 -20.47 17.10
N SER A 65 -22.60 -19.65 17.07
CA SER A 65 -23.50 -19.45 18.19
C SER A 65 -24.14 -20.79 18.58
N LYS A 66 -23.55 -21.49 19.57
CA LYS A 66 -24.06 -22.76 20.09
C LYS A 66 -25.41 -22.55 20.80
N GLN A 67 -26.50 -22.43 20.04
CA GLN A 67 -27.86 -22.54 20.56
C GLN A 67 -28.02 -23.93 21.19
N LYS A 68 -28.12 -23.96 22.52
CA LYS A 68 -28.12 -25.21 23.29
C LYS A 68 -29.41 -26.01 23.15
N GLU A 69 -30.52 -25.36 22.83
CA GLU A 69 -31.85 -25.98 22.73
C GLU A 69 -32.69 -25.33 21.61
N MET A 70 -33.72 -26.04 21.12
CA MET A 70 -34.65 -25.48 20.14
C MET A 70 -35.69 -24.59 20.83
N GLU A 71 -35.48 -23.27 20.79
CA GLU A 71 -36.44 -22.29 21.30
C GLU A 71 -37.74 -22.29 20.46
N CYS A 72 -38.77 -22.94 21.00
CA CYS A 72 -40.08 -23.09 20.36
C CYS A 72 -41.17 -23.12 21.44
N ASP A 73 -41.74 -21.95 21.77
CA ASP A 73 -42.75 -21.78 22.83
C ASP A 73 -43.95 -22.74 22.67
N VAL A 74 -44.28 -23.07 21.42
CA VAL A 74 -45.36 -23.97 21.02
C VAL A 74 -45.21 -25.39 21.60
N LEU A 75 -43.98 -25.83 21.90
CA LEU A 75 -43.73 -27.11 22.56
C LEU A 75 -44.15 -27.13 24.04
N SER A 76 -44.33 -25.96 24.66
CA SER A 76 -44.83 -25.82 26.02
C SER A 76 -46.36 -25.65 26.11
N ASP A 77 -47.04 -25.48 24.98
CA ASP A 77 -48.49 -25.33 24.90
C ASP A 77 -49.18 -26.69 25.16
N PRO A 78 -50.04 -26.83 26.19
CA PRO A 78 -50.77 -28.06 26.47
C PRO A 78 -51.77 -28.47 25.36
N ALA A 79 -52.07 -27.60 24.40
CA ALA A 79 -52.85 -27.95 23.21
C ALA A 79 -52.04 -28.67 22.11
N THR A 80 -50.71 -28.63 22.18
CA THR A 80 -49.82 -29.28 21.21
C THR A 80 -49.75 -30.79 21.45
N GLN A 81 -50.08 -31.56 20.42
CA GLN A 81 -49.99 -33.02 20.40
C GLN A 81 -48.83 -33.45 19.49
N PHE A 82 -48.41 -34.71 19.57
CA PHE A 82 -47.35 -35.23 18.70
C PHE A 82 -47.57 -36.69 18.30
N PHE A 83 -46.96 -37.08 17.17
CA PHE A 83 -46.79 -38.48 16.78
C PHE A 83 -45.39 -38.70 16.20
N ASP A 84 -44.90 -39.93 16.30
CA ASP A 84 -43.55 -40.32 15.88
C ASP A 84 -43.63 -41.13 14.58
N ILE A 85 -42.86 -40.71 13.58
CA ILE A 85 -42.64 -41.44 12.32
C ILE A 85 -41.22 -42.01 12.41
N ARG A 86 -41.06 -43.34 12.43
CA ARG A 86 -39.74 -44.01 12.49
C ARG A 86 -39.64 -45.10 11.45
N PHE A 87 -38.46 -45.27 10.87
CA PHE A 87 -38.17 -46.47 10.10
C PHE A 87 -38.19 -47.71 11.03
N PRO A 88 -38.75 -48.85 10.60
CA PRO A 88 -38.58 -50.10 11.32
C PRO A 88 -37.09 -50.46 11.32
N LYS A 89 -36.57 -50.90 12.49
CA LYS A 89 -35.15 -51.21 12.70
C LYS A 89 -34.62 -52.11 11.58
N ARG A 90 -33.73 -51.56 10.76
CA ARG A 90 -33.23 -52.20 9.53
C ARG A 90 -31.72 -52.12 9.43
N LYS A 91 -31.14 -53.07 8.71
CA LYS A 91 -29.71 -53.05 8.38
C LYS A 91 -29.45 -51.98 7.31
N VAL A 92 -28.40 -51.20 7.53
CA VAL A 92 -27.94 -50.13 6.63
C VAL A 92 -27.25 -50.76 5.40
N PRO A 93 -27.67 -50.42 4.16
CA PRO A 93 -26.98 -50.90 2.96
C PRO A 93 -25.62 -50.21 2.77
N ALA A 94 -24.64 -50.96 2.30
CA ALA A 94 -23.21 -50.58 2.24
C ALA A 94 -22.82 -49.97 0.88
N GLU A 95 -23.55 -48.96 0.40
CA GLU A 95 -23.24 -48.27 -0.86
C GLU A 95 -23.04 -46.76 -0.66
N LYS A 96 -22.41 -46.09 -1.65
CA LYS A 96 -21.82 -44.75 -1.54
C LYS A 96 -22.83 -43.64 -1.20
N THR A 97 -24.06 -43.79 -1.65
CA THR A 97 -25.23 -42.98 -1.28
C THR A 97 -26.45 -43.85 -1.44
N THR A 98 -27.14 -44.21 -0.35
CA THR A 98 -28.35 -45.05 -0.42
C THR A 98 -29.56 -44.31 0.09
N TYR A 99 -30.54 -44.10 -0.77
CA TYR A 99 -31.77 -43.39 -0.44
C TYR A 99 -32.87 -44.38 -0.07
N THR A 100 -33.32 -44.35 1.17
CA THR A 100 -34.47 -45.16 1.62
C THR A 100 -35.65 -44.26 1.91
N CYS A 101 -36.80 -44.63 1.35
CA CYS A 101 -38.05 -43.94 1.57
C CYS A 101 -39.09 -44.84 2.22
N MET A 102 -39.97 -44.25 3.03
CA MET A 102 -41.15 -44.92 3.57
C MET A 102 -42.32 -43.95 3.57
N VAL A 103 -43.47 -44.38 3.04
CA VAL A 103 -44.71 -43.62 3.11
C VAL A 103 -45.49 -44.09 4.34
N VAL A 104 -45.89 -43.15 5.19
CA VAL A 104 -46.78 -43.38 6.33
C VAL A 104 -48.08 -42.60 6.14
N GLU A 105 -49.16 -43.10 6.69
CA GLU A 105 -50.44 -42.41 6.73
C GLU A 105 -50.49 -41.48 7.95
N VAL A 106 -50.98 -40.25 7.75
CA VAL A 106 -51.28 -39.34 8.86
C VAL A 106 -52.43 -39.95 9.67
N PRO A 107 -52.35 -40.00 11.03
CA PRO A 107 -53.44 -40.54 11.83
C PRO A 107 -54.80 -39.96 11.47
N GLU A 108 -55.87 -40.76 11.48
CA GLU A 108 -57.20 -40.31 11.06
C GLU A 108 -57.70 -39.18 11.97
N MET A 109 -57.66 -37.95 11.44
CA MET A 109 -57.89 -36.71 12.17
C MET A 109 -58.75 -35.75 11.35
N GLU A 110 -59.35 -34.77 12.05
CA GLU A 110 -59.84 -33.55 11.40
C GLU A 110 -58.65 -32.72 10.87
N ASP A 111 -58.89 -31.58 10.22
CA ASP A 111 -57.79 -30.72 9.79
C ASP A 111 -57.04 -30.14 11.00
N HIS A 112 -55.73 -30.37 11.08
CA HIS A 112 -54.82 -29.84 12.12
C HIS A 112 -53.64 -29.12 11.47
N HIS A 113 -52.98 -28.21 12.19
CA HIS A 113 -51.71 -27.64 11.75
C HIS A 113 -50.53 -28.31 12.43
N MET A 114 -49.56 -28.78 11.65
CA MET A 114 -48.21 -29.07 12.09
C MET A 114 -47.50 -27.77 12.43
N VAL A 115 -46.91 -27.73 13.64
CA VAL A 115 -46.36 -26.51 14.25
C VAL A 115 -44.88 -26.62 14.61
N ALA A 116 -44.34 -27.83 14.70
CA ALA A 116 -42.91 -28.08 14.81
C ALA A 116 -42.59 -29.51 14.35
N ASN A 117 -41.31 -29.76 14.04
CA ASN A 117 -40.75 -31.11 13.95
C ASN A 117 -39.54 -31.24 14.87
N LYS A 118 -39.19 -32.48 15.23
CA LYS A 118 -37.94 -32.78 15.94
C LYS A 118 -37.37 -34.12 15.47
N PRO A 119 -36.07 -34.20 15.14
CA PRO A 119 -35.40 -35.46 14.83
C PRO A 119 -35.46 -36.46 15.99
N LEU A 120 -35.62 -37.74 15.66
CA LEU A 120 -35.53 -38.89 16.55
C LEU A 120 -34.42 -39.80 16.02
N ILE A 121 -33.19 -39.56 16.44
CA ILE A 121 -32.02 -40.24 15.85
C ILE A 121 -31.62 -41.45 16.70
N ASP A 122 -31.46 -42.59 16.04
CA ASP A 122 -30.90 -43.82 16.61
C ASP A 122 -29.39 -43.90 16.37
N ASN A 123 -28.94 -43.59 15.14
CA ASN A 123 -27.55 -43.74 14.74
C ASN A 123 -27.03 -42.55 13.91
N GLU A 124 -26.42 -41.58 14.62
CA GLU A 124 -25.82 -40.37 14.03
C GLU A 124 -24.67 -40.68 13.05
N ASN A 125 -24.03 -41.86 13.13
CA ASN A 125 -22.88 -42.22 12.28
C ASN A 125 -23.26 -42.63 10.85
N VAL A 126 -24.53 -42.95 10.59
CA VAL A 126 -25.01 -43.42 9.27
C VAL A 126 -25.99 -42.48 8.60
N MET A 127 -26.70 -41.65 9.35
CA MET A 127 -27.79 -40.85 8.82
C MET A 127 -27.36 -39.41 8.56
N HIS A 128 -27.46 -39.01 7.30
CA HIS A 128 -26.95 -37.73 6.80
C HIS A 128 -28.03 -36.63 6.68
N HIS A 129 -29.24 -36.96 6.24
CA HIS A 129 -30.39 -36.07 6.35
C HIS A 129 -31.69 -36.87 6.42
N LEU A 130 -32.73 -36.22 6.91
CA LEU A 130 -34.07 -36.78 7.07
C LEU A 130 -35.08 -35.76 6.57
N LEU A 131 -35.75 -36.09 5.46
CA LEU A 131 -36.76 -35.22 4.83
C LEU A 131 -38.13 -35.83 5.01
N VAL A 132 -39.14 -35.01 5.28
CA VAL A 132 -40.56 -35.43 5.26
C VAL A 132 -41.33 -34.61 4.24
N TYR A 133 -41.79 -35.30 3.21
CA TYR A 133 -42.64 -34.76 2.16
C TYR A 133 -44.12 -35.03 2.46
N GLY A 134 -44.96 -34.02 2.31
CA GLY A 134 -46.42 -34.14 2.35
C GLY A 134 -46.98 -34.53 0.98
N CYS A 135 -48.04 -35.34 0.99
CA CYS A 135 -48.81 -35.70 -0.19
C CYS A 135 -50.31 -35.48 0.06
N GLN A 136 -50.96 -34.71 -0.82
CA GLN A 136 -52.39 -34.42 -0.78
C GLN A 136 -53.22 -35.54 -1.43
N GLU A 137 -52.68 -36.19 -2.47
CA GLU A 137 -53.30 -37.30 -3.18
C GLU A 137 -53.02 -38.67 -2.51
N GLU A 138 -53.80 -39.69 -2.87
CA GLU A 138 -53.56 -41.07 -2.44
C GLU A 138 -52.32 -41.65 -3.14
N VAL A 139 -51.44 -42.27 -2.35
CA VAL A 139 -50.21 -42.88 -2.87
C VAL A 139 -50.44 -44.37 -3.07
N SER A 140 -50.21 -44.88 -4.29
CA SER A 140 -50.42 -46.30 -4.66
C SER A 140 -49.38 -47.28 -4.10
N MET A 141 -48.67 -46.90 -3.03
CA MET A 141 -47.59 -47.66 -2.42
C MET A 141 -48.03 -48.37 -1.13
N LYS A 142 -47.27 -49.37 -0.70
CA LYS A 142 -47.48 -50.02 0.60
C LYS A 142 -47.04 -49.08 1.73
N LEU A 143 -47.98 -48.76 2.62
CA LEU A 143 -47.74 -47.96 3.81
C LEU A 143 -46.81 -48.70 4.79
N ASN A 144 -45.99 -47.94 5.51
CA ASN A 144 -45.06 -48.41 6.55
C ASN A 144 -44.03 -49.47 6.09
N THR A 145 -43.82 -49.65 4.78
CA THR A 145 -42.77 -50.52 4.23
C THR A 145 -41.66 -49.68 3.60
N PRO A 146 -40.41 -49.72 4.10
CA PRO A 146 -39.30 -49.02 3.48
C PRO A 146 -38.93 -49.61 2.12
N TYR A 147 -38.64 -48.74 1.16
CA TYR A 147 -38.17 -49.07 -0.19
C TYR A 147 -37.01 -48.15 -0.59
N GLU A 148 -36.28 -48.51 -1.64
CA GLU A 148 -35.19 -47.69 -2.20
C GLU A 148 -35.75 -46.66 -3.18
N CYS A 149 -35.27 -45.41 -3.11
CA CYS A 149 -35.82 -44.25 -3.82
C CYS A 149 -34.72 -43.34 -4.41
N GLY A 150 -35.10 -42.17 -4.92
CA GLY A 150 -34.16 -41.11 -5.31
C GLY A 150 -34.08 -40.02 -4.24
N MET A 151 -33.69 -38.80 -4.63
CA MET A 151 -33.82 -37.63 -3.74
C MET A 151 -35.29 -37.38 -3.38
N GLU A 152 -36.19 -37.41 -4.37
CA GLU A 152 -37.63 -37.38 -4.14
C GLU A 152 -38.16 -38.77 -3.75
N ALA A 153 -39.03 -38.81 -2.74
CA ALA A 153 -39.58 -40.07 -2.24
C ALA A 153 -40.60 -40.69 -3.19
N THR A 154 -41.52 -39.87 -3.72
CA THR A 154 -42.42 -40.24 -4.82
C THR A 154 -42.70 -39.02 -5.70
N ALA A 155 -43.08 -39.24 -6.95
CA ALA A 155 -43.45 -38.15 -7.86
C ALA A 155 -44.71 -37.35 -7.43
N SER A 156 -45.52 -37.90 -6.50
CA SER A 156 -46.76 -37.32 -5.97
C SER A 156 -46.59 -36.63 -4.60
N CYS A 157 -45.44 -36.78 -3.94
CA CYS A 157 -45.14 -36.18 -2.64
C CYS A 157 -44.01 -35.15 -2.82
N ARG A 158 -44.36 -33.92 -3.21
CA ARG A 158 -43.38 -32.87 -3.58
C ARG A 158 -43.18 -31.79 -2.52
N ASP A 159 -44.15 -31.62 -1.61
CA ASP A 159 -44.13 -30.54 -0.65
C ASP A 159 -43.28 -30.93 0.55
N LEU A 160 -42.08 -30.35 0.70
CA LEU A 160 -41.25 -30.58 1.87
C LEU A 160 -41.85 -29.84 3.08
N ILE A 161 -42.33 -30.58 4.08
CA ILE A 161 -42.96 -30.03 5.28
C ILE A 161 -42.15 -30.23 6.56
N GLY A 162 -41.04 -30.97 6.48
CA GLY A 162 -40.05 -31.04 7.54
C GLY A 162 -38.67 -31.42 7.03
N LEU A 163 -37.68 -30.65 7.45
CA LEU A 163 -36.27 -30.78 7.09
C LEU A 163 -35.45 -31.06 8.35
N TRP A 164 -34.65 -32.13 8.32
CA TRP A 164 -33.53 -32.30 9.23
C TRP A 164 -32.26 -32.66 8.46
N VAL A 165 -31.16 -32.05 8.88
CA VAL A 165 -29.79 -32.25 8.38
C VAL A 165 -28.85 -32.33 9.59
N VAL A 166 -27.66 -32.92 9.42
CA VAL A 166 -26.63 -32.96 10.48
C VAL A 166 -26.44 -31.58 11.12
N GLY A 167 -26.33 -31.55 12.45
CA GLY A 167 -26.20 -30.33 13.25
C GLY A 167 -27.53 -29.66 13.63
N SER A 168 -28.56 -29.70 12.77
CA SER A 168 -29.87 -29.07 13.04
C SER A 168 -30.61 -29.76 14.20
N LYS A 169 -31.49 -29.02 14.91
CA LYS A 169 -32.20 -29.51 16.12
C LYS A 169 -33.71 -29.74 15.92
N GLY A 170 -34.20 -29.59 14.69
CA GLY A 170 -35.62 -29.55 14.33
C GLY A 170 -36.08 -28.13 13.97
N GLU A 171 -37.30 -28.01 13.48
CA GLU A 171 -37.87 -26.75 12.98
C GLU A 171 -39.12 -26.35 13.78
N CYS A 172 -39.27 -25.05 14.03
CA CYS A 172 -40.44 -24.46 14.70
C CYS A 172 -41.17 -23.50 13.76
N MET A 173 -42.47 -23.71 13.55
CA MET A 173 -43.28 -22.90 12.63
C MET A 173 -43.79 -21.63 13.31
N HIS A 174 -43.78 -20.51 12.57
CA HIS A 174 -44.22 -19.19 13.04
C HIS A 174 -45.62 -19.26 13.69
N PRO A 175 -45.89 -18.57 14.83
CA PRO A 175 -47.14 -18.74 15.60
C PRO A 175 -48.46 -18.60 14.81
N LYS A 176 -48.45 -17.86 13.69
CA LYS A 176 -49.60 -17.66 12.79
C LYS A 176 -49.67 -18.62 11.58
N ALA A 177 -48.67 -19.47 11.35
CA ALA A 177 -48.61 -20.37 10.19
C ALA A 177 -48.30 -21.84 10.56
N GLY A 178 -48.79 -22.81 9.81
CA GLY A 178 -48.46 -24.23 9.99
C GLY A 178 -48.86 -25.09 8.79
N PHE A 179 -48.23 -26.25 8.61
CA PHE A 179 -48.56 -27.15 7.49
C PHE A 179 -49.84 -27.92 7.80
N ARG A 180 -50.80 -27.91 6.88
CA ARG A 180 -52.12 -28.52 7.08
C ARG A 180 -52.07 -30.04 6.94
N LEU A 181 -52.40 -30.76 8.00
CA LEU A 181 -52.52 -32.22 8.04
C LEU A 181 -54.00 -32.61 8.17
N GLY A 182 -54.45 -33.68 7.49
CA GLY A 182 -55.81 -34.21 7.64
C GLY A 182 -56.60 -34.25 6.32
N LYS A 183 -57.93 -34.13 6.42
CA LYS A 183 -58.87 -34.42 5.32
C LYS A 183 -58.68 -33.52 4.11
N ASN A 184 -58.45 -32.22 4.33
CA ASN A 184 -58.19 -31.22 3.28
C ASN A 184 -56.72 -30.77 3.23
N GLY A 185 -55.81 -31.54 3.83
CA GLY A 185 -54.37 -31.27 3.85
C GLY A 185 -53.55 -32.48 3.40
N TYR A 186 -52.33 -32.61 3.91
CA TYR A 186 -51.52 -33.79 3.66
C TYR A 186 -52.09 -35.02 4.39
N ARG A 187 -52.26 -36.12 3.66
CA ARG A 187 -52.76 -37.41 4.14
C ARG A 187 -51.67 -38.46 4.28
N HIS A 188 -50.63 -38.34 3.45
CA HIS A 188 -49.47 -39.21 3.45
C HIS A 188 -48.22 -38.40 3.71
N LEU A 189 -47.28 -38.99 4.44
CA LEU A 189 -45.96 -38.43 4.72
C LEU A 189 -44.89 -39.40 4.23
N ALA A 190 -44.03 -38.94 3.33
CA ALA A 190 -42.93 -39.74 2.79
C ALA A 190 -41.62 -39.30 3.42
N MET A 191 -40.99 -40.20 4.19
CA MET A 191 -39.75 -39.95 4.93
C MET A 191 -38.54 -40.47 4.16
N HIS A 192 -37.49 -39.66 4.01
CA HIS A 192 -36.25 -39.94 3.28
C HIS A 192 -35.08 -40.17 4.26
N TRP A 193 -34.16 -41.09 3.99
CA TRP A 193 -32.91 -41.32 4.74
C TRP A 193 -31.71 -41.58 3.79
N THR A 194 -30.48 -41.19 4.20
CA THR A 194 -29.25 -41.40 3.42
C THR A 194 -28.05 -41.90 4.25
N ASN A 195 -27.32 -42.92 3.76
CA ASN A 195 -25.97 -43.32 4.22
C ASN A 195 -24.88 -42.94 3.21
N LYS A 196 -23.85 -42.21 3.68
CA LYS A 196 -22.71 -41.69 2.89
C LYS A 196 -21.40 -42.47 3.07
N HIS A 197 -21.24 -43.18 4.20
CA HIS A 197 -19.96 -43.75 4.63
C HIS A 197 -19.82 -45.27 4.42
N GLN A 198 -20.77 -45.90 3.70
CA GLN A 198 -20.72 -47.32 3.27
C GLN A 198 -20.59 -48.37 4.38
N HIS A 199 -20.81 -48.00 5.65
CA HIS A 199 -20.67 -48.94 6.76
C HIS A 199 -21.69 -50.08 6.69
N SER A 200 -21.19 -51.32 6.63
CA SER A 200 -21.98 -52.54 6.45
C SER A 200 -22.59 -53.11 7.71
N ASP A 201 -22.22 -52.61 8.90
CA ASP A 201 -22.44 -53.32 10.16
C ASP A 201 -23.47 -52.63 11.07
N TYR A 202 -23.97 -51.49 10.63
CA TYR A 202 -24.93 -50.69 11.39
C TYR A 202 -26.39 -51.04 11.10
N TYR A 203 -27.19 -50.80 12.13
CA TYR A 203 -28.64 -50.72 12.05
C TYR A 203 -29.07 -49.28 12.32
N ASP A 204 -30.27 -48.95 11.87
CA ASP A 204 -30.91 -47.66 12.13
C ASP A 204 -32.44 -47.85 12.30
N GLU A 205 -33.02 -47.08 13.21
CA GLU A 205 -34.47 -46.89 13.41
C GLU A 205 -34.83 -45.40 13.53
N SER A 206 -34.04 -44.53 12.89
CA SER A 206 -34.20 -43.08 12.97
C SER A 206 -35.53 -42.60 12.33
N GLY A 207 -35.93 -41.39 12.68
CA GLY A 207 -37.17 -40.80 12.22
C GLY A 207 -37.43 -39.39 12.75
N MET A 208 -38.68 -38.95 12.71
CA MET A 208 -39.07 -37.60 13.11
C MET A 208 -40.34 -37.60 13.98
N ARG A 209 -40.32 -36.77 15.02
CA ARG A 209 -41.51 -36.40 15.78
C ARG A 209 -42.17 -35.21 15.11
N ILE A 210 -43.45 -35.34 14.79
CA ILE A 210 -44.29 -34.28 14.24
C ILE A 210 -45.16 -33.72 15.37
N PHE A 211 -45.07 -32.42 15.64
CA PHE A 211 -45.92 -31.71 16.59
C PHE A 211 -47.03 -30.97 15.84
N TYR A 212 -48.26 -31.09 16.33
CA TYR A 212 -49.45 -30.55 15.69
C TYR A 212 -50.48 -30.02 16.70
N THR A 213 -51.37 -29.13 16.27
CA THR A 213 -52.43 -28.54 17.10
C THR A 213 -53.79 -28.59 16.43
N LYS A 214 -54.84 -28.70 17.25
CA LYS A 214 -56.26 -28.64 16.86
C LYS A 214 -56.72 -27.25 16.44
N SER A 215 -56.10 -26.21 17.01
CA SER A 215 -56.43 -24.83 16.65
C SER A 215 -55.68 -24.47 15.37
N LEU A 216 -56.35 -24.56 14.22
CA LEU A 216 -55.82 -24.09 12.94
C LEU A 216 -55.28 -22.66 13.10
N ARG A 217 -54.10 -22.41 12.55
CA ARG A 217 -53.48 -21.08 12.56
C ARG A 217 -54.04 -20.23 11.43
N GLU A 218 -53.76 -18.92 11.47
CA GLU A 218 -54.28 -17.93 10.52
C GLU A 218 -53.92 -18.22 9.05
N HIS A 219 -52.79 -18.89 8.81
CA HIS A 219 -52.28 -19.21 7.48
C HIS A 219 -51.79 -20.66 7.37
N ASP A 220 -52.00 -21.26 6.20
CA ASP A 220 -51.42 -22.53 5.81
C ASP A 220 -49.97 -22.28 5.34
N ALA A 221 -49.02 -23.12 5.76
CA ALA A 221 -47.60 -23.01 5.39
C ALA A 221 -47.26 -23.81 4.12
N GLY A 222 -46.24 -23.34 3.40
CA GLY A 222 -45.71 -23.97 2.19
C GLY A 222 -44.22 -23.69 2.03
N THR A 223 -43.50 -24.54 1.27
CA THR A 223 -42.05 -24.46 1.09
C THR A 223 -41.71 -24.22 -0.39
N LEU A 224 -40.99 -23.14 -0.68
CA LEU A 224 -40.47 -22.86 -2.03
C LEU A 224 -38.98 -23.19 -2.09
N TRP A 225 -38.59 -24.00 -3.06
CA TRP A 225 -37.19 -24.34 -3.33
C TRP A 225 -36.63 -23.42 -4.43
N LEU A 226 -35.42 -22.89 -4.22
CA LEU A 226 -34.72 -22.02 -5.17
C LEU A 226 -33.25 -22.46 -5.26
N GLY A 227 -32.69 -22.56 -6.46
CA GLY A 227 -31.30 -22.95 -6.68
C GLY A 227 -31.00 -23.43 -8.09
N GLN A 228 -29.83 -24.04 -8.29
CA GLN A 228 -29.44 -24.77 -9.49
C GLN A 228 -28.92 -26.15 -9.09
N MET A 229 -29.34 -27.21 -9.79
CA MET A 229 -28.86 -28.58 -9.56
C MET A 229 -27.58 -28.92 -10.34
N PHE A 230 -27.18 -28.07 -11.28
CA PHE A 230 -26.02 -28.26 -12.15
C PHE A 230 -25.22 -26.97 -12.22
N PHE A 231 -23.93 -27.06 -11.91
CA PHE A 231 -22.95 -26.00 -12.10
C PHE A 231 -21.57 -26.64 -12.32
N GLU A 232 -20.72 -25.96 -13.07
CA GLU A 232 -19.33 -26.36 -13.31
C GLU A 232 -18.42 -25.36 -12.61
N ILE A 233 -17.43 -25.85 -11.85
CA ILE A 233 -16.39 -25.00 -11.25
C ILE A 233 -15.20 -24.99 -12.23
N PRO A 234 -14.93 -23.87 -12.93
CA PRO A 234 -13.82 -23.81 -13.87
C PRO A 234 -12.46 -23.93 -13.15
N PRO A 235 -11.50 -24.68 -13.71
CA PRO A 235 -10.19 -24.88 -13.08
C PRO A 235 -9.44 -23.55 -12.94
N GLN A 236 -8.74 -23.39 -11.81
CA GLN A 236 -7.99 -22.18 -11.41
C GLN A 236 -8.82 -20.92 -11.10
N ALA A 237 -10.16 -20.98 -11.11
CA ALA A 237 -10.96 -19.85 -10.62
C ALA A 237 -10.83 -19.68 -9.09
N PRO A 238 -10.62 -18.46 -8.57
CA PRO A 238 -10.49 -18.22 -7.12
C PRO A 238 -11.83 -18.27 -6.38
N GLU A 239 -12.93 -18.00 -7.07
CA GLU A 239 -14.32 -18.07 -6.61
C GLU A 239 -15.20 -18.34 -7.84
N THR A 240 -16.39 -18.94 -7.68
CA THR A 240 -17.32 -19.22 -8.78
C THR A 240 -18.75 -19.01 -8.32
N ASP A 241 -19.37 -17.93 -8.78
CA ASP A 241 -20.75 -17.59 -8.48
C ASP A 241 -21.74 -18.36 -9.36
N VAL A 242 -22.77 -18.92 -8.72
CA VAL A 242 -23.84 -19.73 -9.34
C VAL A 242 -25.18 -19.13 -8.92
N GLN A 243 -26.07 -18.82 -9.86
CA GLN A 243 -27.31 -18.08 -9.59
C GLN A 243 -28.57 -18.77 -10.12
N GLY A 244 -29.40 -19.28 -9.22
CA GLY A 244 -30.79 -19.66 -9.52
C GLY A 244 -31.74 -18.46 -9.43
N VAL A 245 -32.67 -18.32 -10.40
CA VAL A 245 -33.65 -17.22 -10.42
C VAL A 245 -35.06 -17.77 -10.73
N CYS A 246 -36.00 -17.65 -9.80
CA CYS A 246 -37.44 -17.74 -10.10
C CYS A 246 -37.93 -16.34 -10.51
N THR A 247 -38.21 -16.16 -11.79
CA THR A 247 -38.67 -14.88 -12.37
C THR A 247 -40.11 -14.55 -11.94
N SER A 248 -40.58 -13.32 -12.25
CA SER A 248 -41.98 -12.94 -12.02
C SER A 248 -42.98 -13.87 -12.72
N GLU A 249 -42.62 -14.41 -13.89
CA GLU A 249 -43.42 -15.42 -14.60
C GLU A 249 -43.51 -16.72 -13.79
N CYS A 250 -42.38 -17.21 -13.26
CA CYS A 250 -42.32 -18.36 -12.36
C CYS A 250 -43.23 -18.14 -11.13
N THR A 251 -43.07 -17.02 -10.41
CA THR A 251 -43.90 -16.72 -9.23
C THR A 251 -45.39 -16.57 -9.57
N SER A 252 -45.74 -15.99 -10.72
CA SER A 252 -47.15 -15.80 -11.12
C SER A 252 -47.90 -17.09 -11.48
N LYS A 253 -47.17 -18.18 -11.76
CA LYS A 253 -47.76 -19.51 -12.00
C LYS A 253 -47.89 -20.33 -10.72
N ILE A 254 -47.12 -20.00 -9.68
CA ILE A 254 -47.06 -20.73 -8.41
C ILE A 254 -47.97 -20.08 -7.36
N PHE A 255 -48.07 -18.74 -7.34
CA PHE A 255 -48.81 -17.99 -6.32
C PHE A 255 -49.98 -17.22 -6.93
N THR A 256 -51.19 -17.49 -6.41
CA THR A 256 -52.42 -16.73 -6.74
C THR A 256 -52.56 -15.45 -5.92
N ASP A 257 -51.97 -15.44 -4.72
CA ASP A 257 -52.16 -14.41 -3.70
C ASP A 257 -50.81 -13.97 -3.09
N ASN A 258 -50.84 -12.95 -2.23
CA ASN A 258 -49.66 -12.48 -1.52
C ASN A 258 -49.17 -13.52 -0.50
N ILE A 259 -47.88 -13.88 -0.58
CA ILE A 259 -47.23 -14.80 0.37
C ILE A 259 -46.42 -14.05 1.44
N ASN A 260 -46.35 -14.62 2.64
CA ASN A 260 -45.52 -14.15 3.75
C ASN A 260 -44.39 -15.14 4.02
N ILE A 261 -43.14 -14.69 3.96
CA ILE A 261 -41.96 -15.52 4.24
C ILE A 261 -41.61 -15.37 5.72
N PHE A 262 -41.66 -16.46 6.48
CA PHE A 262 -41.38 -16.48 7.93
C PHE A 262 -40.06 -17.17 8.32
N GLY A 263 -39.44 -17.89 7.38
CA GLY A 263 -38.18 -18.59 7.57
C GLY A 263 -37.57 -18.98 6.23
N ALA A 264 -36.25 -19.11 6.21
CA ALA A 264 -35.50 -19.62 5.07
C ALA A 264 -34.20 -20.29 5.54
N THR A 265 -33.75 -21.28 4.80
CA THR A 265 -32.52 -22.03 5.09
C THR A 265 -31.75 -22.16 3.79
N ASN A 266 -30.47 -21.75 3.76
CA ASN A 266 -29.62 -22.07 2.62
C ASN A 266 -29.15 -23.53 2.75
N HIS A 267 -28.97 -24.21 1.63
CA HIS A 267 -28.34 -25.52 1.60
C HIS A 267 -27.41 -25.64 0.40
N MET A 268 -26.18 -26.04 0.67
CA MET A 268 -25.13 -26.35 -0.31
C MET A 268 -24.38 -27.59 0.16
N HIS A 269 -23.69 -28.28 -0.76
CA HIS A 269 -22.79 -29.39 -0.42
C HIS A 269 -21.36 -28.87 -0.13
N LEU A 270 -20.42 -29.77 0.18
CA LEU A 270 -19.04 -29.49 0.64
C LEU A 270 -18.18 -28.52 -0.20
N LEU A 271 -18.58 -28.18 -1.43
CA LEU A 271 -17.87 -27.19 -2.27
C LEU A 271 -18.45 -25.77 -2.14
N GLY A 272 -19.59 -25.58 -1.46
CA GLY A 272 -20.26 -24.30 -1.30
C GLY A 272 -19.86 -23.59 -0.01
N THR A 273 -19.25 -22.42 -0.13
CA THR A 273 -18.70 -21.64 1.00
C THR A 273 -19.56 -20.44 1.40
N ARG A 274 -20.39 -19.91 0.48
CA ARG A 274 -21.20 -18.69 0.67
C ARG A 274 -22.56 -18.82 -0.03
N GLY A 275 -23.63 -18.35 0.60
CA GLY A 275 -24.97 -18.45 0.05
C GLY A 275 -25.88 -17.29 0.48
N LYS A 276 -26.66 -16.75 -0.46
CA LYS A 276 -27.64 -15.68 -0.18
C LYS A 276 -28.88 -15.80 -1.05
N VAL A 277 -30.02 -15.38 -0.52
CA VAL A 277 -31.29 -15.27 -1.25
C VAL A 277 -31.74 -13.81 -1.22
N GLU A 278 -31.96 -13.22 -2.40
CA GLU A 278 -32.35 -11.82 -2.56
C GLU A 278 -33.73 -11.70 -3.22
N HIS A 279 -34.62 -10.87 -2.66
CA HIS A 279 -35.95 -10.62 -3.21
C HIS A 279 -35.94 -9.32 -4.03
N PHE A 280 -36.40 -9.42 -5.28
CA PHE A 280 -36.56 -8.29 -6.19
C PHE A 280 -38.03 -8.09 -6.58
N ARG A 281 -38.46 -6.83 -6.69
CA ARG A 281 -39.78 -6.43 -7.20
C ARG A 281 -39.60 -5.29 -8.19
N SER A 282 -40.16 -5.44 -9.39
CA SER A 282 -40.05 -4.45 -10.48
C SER A 282 -38.59 -4.04 -10.79
N GLY A 283 -37.65 -4.99 -10.72
CA GLY A 283 -36.22 -4.75 -10.94
C GLY A 283 -35.44 -4.13 -9.78
N LYS A 284 -36.11 -3.69 -8.70
CA LYS A 284 -35.45 -3.17 -7.49
C LYS A 284 -35.34 -4.25 -6.43
N ARG A 285 -34.18 -4.36 -5.76
CA ARG A 285 -34.01 -5.22 -4.59
C ARG A 285 -34.87 -4.69 -3.44
N VAL A 286 -35.74 -5.54 -2.91
CA VAL A 286 -36.63 -5.25 -1.78
C VAL A 286 -35.95 -5.62 -0.46
N GLY A 287 -35.21 -6.72 -0.44
CA GLY A 287 -34.49 -7.18 0.74
C GLY A 287 -33.65 -8.42 0.47
N VAL A 288 -32.88 -8.81 1.49
CA VAL A 288 -32.09 -10.05 1.52
C VAL A 288 -32.77 -10.97 2.54
N ILE A 289 -33.11 -12.19 2.12
CA ILE A 289 -33.85 -13.18 2.93
C ILE A 289 -32.88 -14.05 3.74
N THR A 290 -31.74 -14.42 3.15
CA THR A 290 -30.63 -15.14 3.80
C THR A 290 -29.30 -14.56 3.32
N ASN A 291 -28.25 -14.59 4.16
CA ASN A 291 -26.92 -14.11 3.80
C ASN A 291 -25.84 -14.80 4.63
N ASP A 292 -25.50 -16.02 4.26
CA ASP A 292 -24.51 -16.84 4.95
C ASP A 292 -23.14 -16.60 4.27
N THR A 293 -22.32 -15.74 4.89
CA THR A 293 -20.99 -15.38 4.39
C THR A 293 -19.92 -16.47 4.60
N HIS A 294 -20.23 -17.44 5.46
CA HIS A 294 -19.43 -18.61 5.80
C HIS A 294 -20.40 -19.78 6.09
N TYR A 295 -20.92 -20.40 5.03
CA TYR A 295 -21.82 -21.54 5.15
C TYR A 295 -21.04 -22.79 5.60
N THR A 296 -21.58 -23.57 6.53
CA THR A 296 -21.00 -24.86 6.94
C THR A 296 -21.99 -25.99 6.64
N TYR A 297 -21.49 -27.06 6.02
CA TYR A 297 -22.32 -28.20 5.65
C TYR A 297 -22.89 -28.96 6.85
N HIS A 298 -22.09 -29.03 7.92
CA HIS A 298 -22.38 -29.80 9.13
C HIS A 298 -23.14 -29.00 10.20
N SER A 299 -23.36 -27.69 10.00
CA SER A 299 -24.14 -26.84 10.90
C SER A 299 -24.83 -25.67 10.16
N PRO A 300 -25.78 -25.95 9.24
CA PRO A 300 -26.48 -24.89 8.51
C PRO A 300 -27.39 -24.08 9.44
N VAL A 301 -27.36 -22.76 9.29
CA VAL A 301 -28.14 -21.83 10.11
C VAL A 301 -29.56 -21.69 9.56
N GLN A 302 -30.56 -21.95 10.40
CA GLN A 302 -31.96 -21.66 10.06
C GLN A 302 -32.25 -20.17 10.29
N ASN A 303 -32.29 -19.39 9.22
CA ASN A 303 -32.59 -17.96 9.27
C ASN A 303 -34.10 -17.75 9.48
N ARG A 304 -34.53 -17.51 10.72
CA ARG A 304 -35.89 -17.03 11.01
C ARG A 304 -36.04 -15.62 10.46
N VAL A 305 -37.01 -15.41 9.57
CA VAL A 305 -37.25 -14.08 8.97
C VAL A 305 -38.06 -13.24 9.96
N CYS A 306 -37.33 -12.61 10.88
CA CYS A 306 -37.89 -11.69 11.86
C CYS A 306 -38.30 -10.37 11.20
N PHE A 307 -39.47 -10.34 10.56
CA PHE A 307 -40.25 -9.10 10.52
C PHE A 307 -40.73 -8.83 11.95
N SER A 308 -40.05 -7.92 12.67
CA SER A 308 -40.34 -7.62 14.07
C SER A 308 -41.70 -6.93 14.22
N ASN A 309 -42.74 -7.75 14.44
CA ASN A 309 -44.09 -7.26 14.78
C ASN A 309 -44.26 -6.96 16.29
N SER A 310 -43.21 -7.09 17.09
CA SER A 310 -43.01 -6.24 18.26
C SER A 310 -42.22 -5.02 17.80
N PRO A 311 -42.78 -3.79 17.85
CA PRO A 311 -41.95 -2.61 17.76
C PRO A 311 -41.02 -2.61 18.97
N ASP A 312 -39.72 -2.79 18.74
CA ASP A 312 -38.76 -2.25 19.68
C ASP A 312 -39.08 -0.75 19.76
N VAL A 313 -39.25 -0.23 20.97
CA VAL A 313 -39.65 1.17 21.16
C VAL A 313 -38.62 2.09 20.51
N THR A 314 -37.37 1.63 20.37
CA THR A 314 -36.33 2.31 19.62
C THR A 314 -36.46 2.16 18.10
N SER A 315 -36.75 0.97 17.55
CA SER A 315 -36.84 0.77 16.09
C SER A 315 -38.04 1.48 15.48
N SER A 316 -39.21 1.37 16.12
CA SER A 316 -40.43 2.09 15.71
C SER A 316 -40.28 3.62 15.78
N VAL A 317 -39.50 4.11 16.73
CA VAL A 317 -39.15 5.53 16.87
C VAL A 317 -38.21 5.97 15.74
N ILE A 318 -37.18 5.17 15.40
CA ILE A 318 -36.28 5.42 14.27
C ILE A 318 -37.01 5.38 12.92
N ASP A 319 -37.86 4.37 12.70
CA ASP A 319 -38.67 4.26 11.48
C ASP A 319 -39.69 5.41 11.38
N SER A 320 -40.24 5.86 12.52
CA SER A 320 -41.12 7.03 12.57
C SER A 320 -40.39 8.32 12.16
N LEU A 321 -39.13 8.53 12.57
CA LEU A 321 -38.33 9.67 12.09
C LEU A 321 -38.15 9.62 10.58
N LEU A 322 -37.67 8.49 10.08
CA LEU A 322 -37.27 8.34 8.68
C LEU A 322 -38.47 8.31 7.73
N SER A 323 -39.67 8.00 8.23
CA SER A 323 -40.91 7.86 7.43
C SER A 323 -41.22 9.03 6.49
N ASN A 324 -40.86 10.26 6.88
CA ASN A 324 -41.08 11.49 6.11
C ASN A 324 -39.80 12.33 5.92
N TYR A 325 -38.62 11.73 6.12
CA TYR A 325 -37.35 12.45 6.09
C TYR A 325 -36.74 12.47 4.67
N ASP A 326 -36.59 13.65 4.07
CA ASP A 326 -35.88 13.81 2.80
C ASP A 326 -34.42 14.23 3.04
N ILE A 327 -33.51 13.28 2.82
CA ILE A 327 -32.05 13.45 2.97
C ILE A 327 -31.45 14.52 2.05
N ARG A 328 -32.15 14.90 0.97
CA ARG A 328 -31.64 15.85 -0.04
C ARG A 328 -31.86 17.31 0.38
N LEU A 329 -32.72 17.53 1.38
CA LEU A 329 -33.04 18.86 1.89
C LEU A 329 -32.28 19.11 3.19
N ARG A 330 -31.54 20.22 3.23
CA ARG A 330 -30.95 20.72 4.48
C ARG A 330 -32.03 21.03 5.51
N PRO A 331 -31.73 20.97 6.82
CA PRO A 331 -32.58 21.56 7.84
C PRO A 331 -32.97 23.00 7.49
N ASN A 332 -34.20 23.38 7.84
CA ASN A 332 -34.75 24.73 7.64
C ASN A 332 -34.66 25.23 6.18
N PHE A 333 -34.83 24.33 5.21
CA PHE A 333 -34.77 24.66 3.78
C PHE A 333 -35.83 25.71 3.38
N GLY A 334 -35.37 26.87 2.91
CA GLY A 334 -36.19 28.05 2.60
C GLY A 334 -36.21 29.11 3.70
N ASP A 335 -35.76 28.77 4.91
CA ASP A 335 -35.56 29.66 6.05
C ASP A 335 -34.06 29.91 6.29
N ALA A 336 -33.68 30.22 7.53
CA ALA A 336 -32.31 30.54 7.94
C ALA A 336 -31.27 29.48 7.55
N ALA A 337 -30.02 29.92 7.38
CA ALA A 337 -28.87 29.06 7.19
C ALA A 337 -28.71 28.07 8.35
N VAL A 338 -28.24 26.85 8.04
CA VAL A 338 -27.94 25.84 9.06
C VAL A 338 -26.63 26.22 9.75
N ASP A 339 -26.69 26.41 11.06
CA ASP A 339 -25.51 26.66 11.88
C ASP A 339 -24.81 25.33 12.22
N VAL A 340 -23.55 25.22 11.80
CA VAL A 340 -22.73 24.00 11.92
C VAL A 340 -21.46 24.34 12.70
N GLY A 341 -21.45 23.99 13.98
CA GLY A 341 -20.29 24.11 14.84
C GLY A 341 -19.29 22.97 14.59
N ILE A 342 -18.01 23.31 14.45
CA ILE A 342 -16.91 22.37 14.23
C ILE A 342 -16.00 22.27 15.46
N GLU A 343 -15.57 21.05 15.76
CA GLU A 343 -14.59 20.70 16.79
C GLU A 343 -13.65 19.61 16.23
N LEU A 344 -12.36 19.70 16.54
CA LEU A 344 -11.30 18.83 16.02
C LEU A 344 -10.49 18.24 17.17
N VAL A 345 -10.28 16.93 17.19
CA VAL A 345 -9.25 16.31 18.04
C VAL A 345 -8.12 15.81 17.13
N VAL A 346 -6.94 16.41 17.24
CA VAL A 346 -5.76 15.92 16.50
C VAL A 346 -5.22 14.70 17.23
N ALA A 347 -5.14 13.58 16.54
CA ALA A 347 -4.65 12.31 17.10
C ALA A 347 -3.13 12.17 16.88
N SER A 348 -2.67 12.43 15.66
CA SER A 348 -1.27 12.31 15.27
C SER A 348 -0.96 13.13 14.01
N PHE A 349 0.32 13.45 13.85
CA PHE A 349 0.91 13.83 12.57
C PHE A 349 1.77 12.66 12.12
N ASP A 350 1.41 12.02 11.01
CA ASP A 350 1.95 10.71 10.65
C ASP A 350 3.21 10.84 9.77
N THR A 351 3.15 11.72 8.76
CA THR A 351 4.31 12.07 7.93
C THR A 351 4.27 13.54 7.54
N ILE A 352 5.45 14.14 7.36
CA ILE A 352 5.63 15.47 6.78
C ILE A 352 6.62 15.28 5.62
N SER A 353 6.24 15.66 4.41
CA SER A 353 7.02 15.43 3.19
C SER A 353 7.40 16.77 2.54
N GLU A 354 8.65 17.18 2.72
CA GLU A 354 9.18 18.34 1.99
C GLU A 354 9.26 18.07 0.48
N VAL A 355 9.45 16.80 0.08
CA VAL A 355 9.58 16.40 -1.33
C VAL A 355 8.27 16.61 -2.09
N ASN A 356 7.14 16.25 -1.46
CA ASN A 356 5.81 16.37 -2.08
C ASN A 356 5.08 17.69 -1.72
N MET A 357 5.56 18.42 -0.71
CA MET A 357 4.89 19.58 -0.11
C MET A 357 3.49 19.19 0.44
N ASP A 358 3.47 18.20 1.33
CA ASP A 358 2.29 17.75 2.07
C ASP A 358 2.64 17.21 3.45
N TYR A 359 1.59 17.01 4.25
CA TYR A 359 1.64 16.36 5.55
C TYR A 359 0.37 15.52 5.78
N THR A 360 0.53 14.39 6.44
CA THR A 360 -0.58 13.51 6.84
C THR A 360 -0.93 13.76 8.30
N ILE A 361 -2.21 13.95 8.58
CA ILE A 361 -2.73 14.23 9.92
C ILE A 361 -3.99 13.39 10.18
N THR A 362 -4.00 12.70 11.31
CA THR A 362 -5.14 11.90 11.79
C THR A 362 -5.98 12.80 12.72
N ILE A 363 -7.26 13.02 12.40
CA ILE A 363 -8.11 14.04 13.07
C ILE A 363 -9.56 13.56 13.30
N TYR A 364 -10.01 13.55 14.55
CA TYR A 364 -11.42 13.35 14.85
C TYR A 364 -12.20 14.64 14.55
N LEU A 365 -12.89 14.65 13.40
CA LEU A 365 -13.79 15.73 12.99
C LEU A 365 -15.19 15.53 13.58
N ASN A 366 -15.51 16.35 14.58
CA ASN A 366 -16.83 16.42 15.19
C ASN A 366 -17.63 17.60 14.59
N GLN A 367 -18.87 17.33 14.18
CA GLN A 367 -19.78 18.31 13.61
C GLN A 367 -21.06 18.39 14.42
N TYR A 368 -21.56 19.61 14.65
CA TYR A 368 -22.68 19.90 15.52
C TYR A 368 -23.67 20.80 14.79
N TRP A 369 -24.82 20.25 14.40
CA TRP A 369 -25.93 21.01 13.81
C TRP A 369 -27.25 20.61 14.48
N THR A 370 -28.28 21.42 14.29
CA THR A 370 -29.64 21.13 14.78
C THR A 370 -30.54 20.79 13.59
N ASP A 371 -31.28 19.68 13.68
CA ASP A 371 -32.31 19.31 12.70
C ASP A 371 -33.64 19.08 13.44
N GLU A 372 -34.57 20.00 13.27
CA GLU A 372 -35.88 19.95 13.92
C GLU A 372 -36.71 18.72 13.50
N ARG A 373 -36.43 18.14 12.32
CA ARG A 373 -37.10 16.95 11.79
C ARG A 373 -36.74 15.67 12.55
N LEU A 374 -35.63 15.67 13.29
CA LEU A 374 -35.15 14.53 14.08
C LEU A 374 -35.56 14.61 15.56
N THR A 375 -36.54 15.46 15.89
CA THR A 375 -37.05 15.63 17.25
C THR A 375 -38.06 14.53 17.63
N HIS A 376 -37.98 14.07 18.88
CA HIS A 376 -38.84 13.01 19.43
C HIS A 376 -39.63 13.50 20.63
N GLY A 377 -40.97 13.46 20.54
CA GLY A 377 -41.84 13.96 21.60
C GLY A 377 -42.08 13.02 22.79
N ASN A 378 -41.53 11.79 22.79
CA ASN A 378 -42.03 10.71 23.67
C ASN A 378 -40.95 9.92 24.44
N LEU A 379 -39.67 10.30 24.34
CA LEU A 379 -38.63 9.83 25.28
C LEU A 379 -38.42 10.90 26.35
N SER A 380 -38.36 10.47 27.61
CA SER A 380 -38.00 11.34 28.73
C SER A 380 -36.63 11.99 28.49
N THR A 381 -36.53 13.27 28.83
CA THR A 381 -35.56 14.29 28.36
C THR A 381 -34.07 14.09 28.74
N SER A 382 -33.57 12.85 28.85
CA SER A 382 -32.21 12.57 29.32
C SER A 382 -31.52 11.34 28.72
N THR A 383 -32.07 10.66 27.70
CA THR A 383 -31.42 9.52 27.04
C THR A 383 -30.93 9.87 25.63
N SER A 384 -29.62 10.09 25.49
CA SER A 384 -28.95 10.32 24.20
C SER A 384 -28.91 9.03 23.37
N LEU A 385 -29.56 9.03 22.20
CA LEU A 385 -29.50 7.92 21.25
C LEU A 385 -28.13 7.87 20.55
N THR A 386 -27.51 6.69 20.56
CA THR A 386 -26.25 6.39 19.87
C THR A 386 -26.55 5.44 18.73
N LEU A 387 -26.29 5.86 17.49
CA LEU A 387 -26.55 5.09 16.27
C LEU A 387 -25.24 4.74 15.55
N THR A 388 -25.27 3.66 14.79
CA THR A 388 -24.14 3.17 13.99
C THR A 388 -23.89 4.04 12.76
N GLY A 389 -22.73 3.88 12.13
CA GLY A 389 -22.31 4.65 10.96
C GLY A 389 -23.27 4.59 9.78
N ASP A 390 -23.96 3.47 9.58
CA ASP A 390 -24.94 3.26 8.51
C ASP A 390 -26.17 4.18 8.63
N PHE A 391 -26.44 4.75 9.80
CA PHE A 391 -27.50 5.75 9.96
C PHE A 391 -27.14 7.08 9.29
N ALA A 392 -25.85 7.40 9.13
CA ALA A 392 -25.39 8.60 8.44
C ALA A 392 -25.84 8.66 6.98
N ASP A 393 -25.92 7.51 6.32
CA ASP A 393 -26.30 7.42 4.91
C ASP A 393 -27.84 7.53 4.74
N LYS A 394 -28.60 7.72 5.84
CA LYS A 394 -30.07 7.86 5.89
C LYS A 394 -30.57 9.23 6.39
N ILE A 395 -29.68 10.14 6.79
CA ILE A 395 -30.03 11.51 7.21
C ILE A 395 -29.25 12.54 6.41
N TRP A 396 -29.64 13.82 6.49
CA TRP A 396 -28.83 14.91 5.95
C TRP A 396 -27.63 15.14 6.86
N VAL A 397 -26.45 15.27 6.26
CA VAL A 397 -25.18 15.58 6.92
C VAL A 397 -24.53 16.71 6.12
N PRO A 398 -23.90 17.72 6.78
CA PRO A 398 -23.16 18.78 6.07
C PRO A 398 -22.11 18.22 5.10
N ASP A 399 -22.00 18.84 3.93
CA ASP A 399 -21.07 18.46 2.85
C ASP A 399 -19.67 19.09 3.05
N THR A 400 -19.16 19.02 4.28
CA THR A 400 -17.85 19.54 4.64
C THR A 400 -16.74 18.79 3.90
N PHE A 401 -15.85 19.54 3.25
CA PHE A 401 -14.64 19.00 2.62
C PHE A 401 -13.41 19.81 3.06
N PHE A 402 -12.23 19.23 2.83
CA PHE A 402 -10.96 19.87 3.11
C PHE A 402 -10.45 20.57 1.84
N ALA A 403 -10.42 21.90 1.83
CA ALA A 403 -10.14 22.69 0.63
C ALA A 403 -8.69 22.58 0.14
N ASN A 404 -7.76 22.16 1.01
CA ASN A 404 -6.36 21.90 0.69
C ASN A 404 -5.98 20.41 0.71
N ASP A 405 -6.95 19.48 0.66
CA ASP A 405 -6.68 18.04 0.61
C ASP A 405 -6.06 17.60 -0.72
N LYS A 406 -5.15 16.62 -0.63
CA LYS A 406 -4.61 15.88 -1.78
C LYS A 406 -5.18 14.46 -1.83
N ASN A 407 -5.41 13.85 -0.67
CA ASN A 407 -5.93 12.50 -0.52
C ASN A 407 -6.39 12.27 0.93
N SER A 408 -7.69 12.16 1.14
CA SER A 408 -8.30 11.82 2.43
C SER A 408 -8.98 10.46 2.37
N PHE A 409 -9.03 9.76 3.51
CA PHE A 409 -9.73 8.48 3.62
C PHE A 409 -10.39 8.34 4.99
N LEU A 410 -11.61 7.81 4.97
CA LEU A 410 -12.30 7.37 6.19
C LEU A 410 -11.71 6.04 6.64
N HIS A 411 -11.37 5.91 7.92
CA HIS A 411 -11.01 4.62 8.49
C HIS A 411 -12.24 3.68 8.51
N ASP A 412 -12.04 2.44 8.08
CA ASP A 412 -13.07 1.45 7.81
C ASP A 412 -12.86 0.09 8.52
N VAL A 413 -11.95 0.04 9.49
CA VAL A 413 -11.62 -1.15 10.27
C VAL A 413 -12.05 -0.95 11.74
N THR A 414 -12.83 -1.85 12.35
CA THR A 414 -13.51 -3.05 11.79
C THR A 414 -14.84 -2.76 11.11
N GLU A 415 -15.38 -1.55 11.28
CA GLU A 415 -16.46 -0.97 10.48
C GLU A 415 -16.06 0.45 10.06
N LYS A 416 -16.86 1.09 9.19
CA LYS A 416 -16.72 2.52 8.89
C LYS A 416 -16.79 3.32 10.19
N ASN A 417 -15.74 4.09 10.50
CA ASN A 417 -15.64 4.91 11.72
C ASN A 417 -16.49 6.20 11.69
N LYS A 418 -17.71 6.08 11.14
CA LYS A 418 -18.83 7.00 11.37
C LYS A 418 -19.60 6.51 12.61
N MET A 419 -19.88 7.40 13.54
CA MET A 419 -20.67 7.19 14.76
C MET A 419 -21.68 8.32 14.89
N ILE A 420 -22.91 8.13 14.38
CA ILE A 420 -24.00 9.09 14.67
C ILE A 420 -24.55 8.81 16.07
N ARG A 421 -23.74 9.17 17.06
CA ARG A 421 -24.30 9.72 18.28
C ARG A 421 -25.06 10.99 17.93
N LEU A 422 -26.02 11.32 18.79
CA LEU A 422 -26.20 12.72 19.17
C LEU A 422 -24.89 13.16 19.89
N HIS A 423 -23.85 13.44 19.06
CA HIS A 423 -22.43 13.84 19.28
C HIS A 423 -21.27 12.80 19.13
N GLY A 424 -20.55 12.84 17.99
CA GLY A 424 -19.08 12.59 17.87
C GLY A 424 -18.57 11.53 16.86
N ASN A 425 -17.58 11.87 15.99
CA ASN A 425 -17.03 11.06 14.87
C ASN A 425 -15.47 11.09 14.75
N GLY A 426 -14.87 10.19 13.92
CA GLY A 426 -13.41 10.13 13.66
C GLY A 426 -12.99 10.03 12.17
N PHE A 427 -11.89 10.69 11.77
CA PHE A 427 -11.40 10.80 10.38
C PHE A 427 -9.86 10.88 10.27
N THR A 428 -9.31 10.77 9.04
CA THR A 428 -7.87 10.94 8.72
C THR A 428 -7.67 11.53 7.31
N THR A 429 -6.68 12.42 7.12
CA THR A 429 -6.50 13.17 5.86
C THR A 429 -5.04 13.53 5.56
N THR A 430 -4.67 13.61 4.27
CA THR A 430 -3.35 14.09 3.82
C THR A 430 -3.48 15.42 3.10
N LEU A 431 -3.04 16.48 3.78
CA LEU A 431 -3.27 17.86 3.40
C LEU A 431 -2.04 18.46 2.71
N ALA A 432 -2.27 19.28 1.69
CA ALA A 432 -1.23 20.06 1.05
C ALA A 432 -0.74 21.19 1.98
N CYS A 433 0.58 21.29 2.15
CA CYS A 433 1.23 22.41 2.80
C CYS A 433 2.37 22.90 1.89
N MET A 434 2.20 24.10 1.34
CA MET A 434 3.24 24.76 0.54
C MET A 434 4.32 25.30 1.47
N MET A 435 5.42 24.55 1.60
CA MET A 435 6.53 24.88 2.50
C MET A 435 7.51 25.89 1.88
N ASP A 436 7.97 26.85 2.68
CA ASP A 436 9.04 27.77 2.29
C ASP A 436 10.40 27.29 2.82
N LEU A 437 11.22 26.74 1.93
CA LEU A 437 12.48 26.09 2.29
C LEU A 437 13.71 27.01 2.15
N HIS A 438 13.55 28.34 1.93
CA HIS A 438 14.71 29.24 1.75
C HIS A 438 15.72 29.16 2.89
N ASN A 439 15.25 29.12 4.14
CA ASN A 439 16.09 29.04 5.34
C ASN A 439 16.44 27.61 5.77
N TYR A 440 16.08 26.58 5.00
CA TYR A 440 16.27 25.17 5.39
C TYR A 440 17.72 24.84 5.80
N PRO A 441 17.96 24.15 6.94
CA PRO A 441 17.00 23.52 7.86
C PRO A 441 16.68 24.40 9.11
N LEU A 442 16.85 25.70 9.01
CA LEU A 442 16.58 26.71 10.05
C LEU A 442 15.25 27.42 9.76
N ASP A 443 14.28 26.66 9.26
CA ASP A 443 12.99 27.10 8.74
C ASP A 443 11.83 26.88 9.73
N GLU A 444 10.88 27.82 9.72
CA GLU A 444 9.56 27.67 10.31
C GLU A 444 8.53 27.49 9.17
N GLN A 445 7.59 26.56 9.34
CA GLN A 445 6.54 26.26 8.36
C GLN A 445 5.16 26.53 8.96
N ASN A 446 4.30 27.21 8.21
CA ASN A 446 2.90 27.42 8.57
C ASN A 446 2.02 26.50 7.70
N CYS A 447 1.63 25.34 8.24
CA CYS A 447 0.75 24.41 7.55
C CYS A 447 -0.69 24.58 8.04
N THR A 448 -1.66 24.62 7.13
CA THR A 448 -3.07 24.80 7.49
C THR A 448 -3.96 23.60 7.16
N VAL A 449 -5.06 23.48 7.89
CA VAL A 449 -6.24 22.66 7.58
C VAL A 449 -7.35 23.64 7.22
N GLU A 450 -7.80 23.63 5.97
CA GLU A 450 -8.91 24.48 5.52
C GLU A 450 -10.17 23.61 5.35
N ILE A 451 -11.24 23.89 6.10
CA ILE A 451 -12.52 23.17 6.07
C ILE A 451 -13.59 24.11 5.49
N GLU A 452 -14.37 23.62 4.53
CA GLU A 452 -15.36 24.42 3.78
C GLU A 452 -16.57 23.54 3.42
N SER A 453 -17.73 24.14 3.12
CA SER A 453 -18.87 23.44 2.52
C SER A 453 -18.74 23.44 0.99
N TYR A 454 -18.99 22.30 0.35
CA TYR A 454 -18.78 22.15 -1.10
C TYR A 454 -19.89 22.83 -1.93
N GLY A 455 -21.14 22.61 -1.56
CA GLY A 455 -22.32 23.04 -2.31
C GLY A 455 -23.09 24.20 -1.69
N TYR A 456 -23.14 24.30 -0.35
CA TYR A 456 -23.94 25.31 0.35
C TYR A 456 -23.17 26.61 0.57
N ASP A 457 -23.79 27.72 0.17
CA ASP A 457 -23.24 29.06 0.38
C ASP A 457 -23.61 29.62 1.77
N MET A 458 -23.13 30.82 2.08
CA MET A 458 -23.40 31.53 3.34
C MET A 458 -24.89 31.81 3.64
N ALA A 459 -25.81 31.65 2.67
CA ALA A 459 -27.25 31.77 2.90
C ALA A 459 -27.91 30.42 3.28
N ASP A 460 -27.27 29.31 2.93
CA ASP A 460 -27.74 27.95 3.24
C ASP A 460 -27.06 27.32 4.45
N LEU A 461 -25.77 27.61 4.68
CA LEU A 461 -24.96 26.99 5.72
C LEU A 461 -23.92 27.97 6.29
N TYR A 462 -23.73 27.95 7.61
CA TYR A 462 -22.70 28.71 8.31
C TYR A 462 -21.80 27.75 9.11
N LEU A 463 -20.48 27.83 8.91
CA LEU A 463 -19.48 27.08 9.69
C LEU A 463 -18.83 28.01 10.71
N HIS A 464 -18.71 27.54 11.96
CA HIS A 464 -18.00 28.26 13.02
C HIS A 464 -17.21 27.30 13.93
N TRP A 465 -16.19 27.80 14.63
CA TRP A 465 -15.50 27.03 15.67
C TRP A 465 -16.33 27.02 16.96
N ARG A 466 -16.95 25.87 17.28
CA ARG A 466 -17.88 25.66 18.41
C ARG A 466 -17.46 26.31 19.74
N SER A 467 -16.17 26.25 20.07
CA SER A 467 -15.56 26.80 21.28
C SER A 467 -14.41 27.77 20.95
N GLY A 468 -14.41 28.36 19.75
CA GLY A 468 -13.34 29.23 19.25
C GLY A 468 -11.98 28.53 19.27
N HIS A 469 -10.99 29.14 19.93
CA HIS A 469 -9.66 28.55 20.11
C HIS A 469 -9.67 27.20 20.87
N HIS A 470 -10.69 26.95 21.69
CA HIS A 470 -10.82 25.69 22.44
C HIS A 470 -11.55 24.58 21.65
N SER A 471 -11.92 24.80 20.38
CA SER A 471 -12.44 23.75 19.50
C SER A 471 -11.40 22.72 19.05
N VAL A 472 -10.12 22.88 19.42
CA VAL A 472 -9.04 22.00 18.97
C VAL A 472 -8.35 21.33 20.15
N HIS A 473 -8.33 20.00 20.13
CA HIS A 473 -7.84 19.13 21.21
C HIS A 473 -6.71 18.21 20.72
N GLY A 474 -6.01 17.56 21.65
CA GLY A 474 -4.95 16.57 21.38
C GLY A 474 -3.55 17.14 21.07
N ILE A 475 -3.44 18.42 20.71
CA ILE A 475 -2.16 19.04 20.28
C ILE A 475 -1.03 18.93 21.32
N GLN A 476 -1.35 18.90 22.61
CA GLN A 476 -0.34 18.87 23.69
C GLN A 476 0.39 17.54 23.82
N ASP A 477 -0.21 16.45 23.33
CA ASP A 477 0.32 15.08 23.49
C ASP A 477 1.11 14.61 22.23
N ILE A 478 1.32 15.50 21.26
CA ILE A 478 1.94 15.18 19.96
C ILE A 478 3.44 15.48 19.98
N GLU A 479 4.24 14.41 19.93
CA GLU A 479 5.68 14.49 19.69
C GLU A 479 6.01 14.24 18.21
N LEU A 480 6.69 15.20 17.58
CA LEU A 480 7.14 15.12 16.18
C LEU A 480 8.67 14.88 16.14
N PRO A 481 9.17 13.92 15.33
CA PRO A 481 10.60 13.60 15.32
C PRO A 481 11.47 14.69 14.65
N GLN A 482 10.94 15.36 13.62
CA GLN A 482 11.68 16.34 12.79
C GLN A 482 11.28 17.80 13.05
N PHE A 483 10.15 18.03 13.72
CA PHE A 483 9.57 19.34 13.96
C PHE A 483 9.09 19.46 15.40
N SER A 484 8.71 20.67 15.79
CA SER A 484 8.04 20.99 17.05
C SER A 484 6.88 21.95 16.75
N ILE A 485 5.73 21.75 17.39
CA ILE A 485 4.57 22.63 17.24
C ILE A 485 4.78 23.81 18.21
N VAL A 486 4.96 25.01 17.66
CA VAL A 486 5.20 26.23 18.46
C VAL A 486 3.89 26.87 18.91
N GLU A 487 2.94 26.96 17.99
CA GLU A 487 1.64 27.61 18.18
C GLU A 487 0.64 27.00 17.19
N TYR A 488 -0.65 27.03 17.52
CA TYR A 488 -1.74 26.83 16.55
C TYR A 488 -2.71 28.01 16.61
N ARG A 489 -3.41 28.27 15.50
CA ARG A 489 -4.42 29.35 15.42
C ARG A 489 -5.64 28.90 14.63
N THR A 490 -6.82 29.09 15.21
CA THR A 490 -8.11 28.96 14.53
C THR A 490 -8.54 30.31 13.94
N VAL A 491 -8.92 30.32 12.67
CA VAL A 491 -9.41 31.51 11.95
C VAL A 491 -10.70 31.14 11.21
N GLU A 492 -11.64 32.07 11.14
CA GLU A 492 -12.85 31.98 10.33
C GLU A 492 -12.71 32.95 9.16
N LYS A 493 -12.99 32.48 7.94
CA LYS A 493 -12.84 33.22 6.69
C LYS A 493 -14.11 33.08 5.85
N ILE A 494 -14.32 34.03 4.95
CA ILE A 494 -15.36 33.94 3.91
C ILE A 494 -14.66 34.01 2.57
N GLU A 495 -14.84 32.97 1.76
CA GLU A 495 -14.19 32.85 0.45
C GLU A 495 -15.19 33.16 -0.65
N SER A 496 -14.77 33.94 -1.63
CA SER A 496 -15.63 34.41 -2.73
C SER A 496 -15.25 33.68 -4.02
N LEU A 497 -16.02 32.65 -4.35
CA LEU A 497 -15.89 31.84 -5.56
C LEU A 497 -16.85 32.35 -6.64
N LEU A 498 -16.72 31.83 -7.87
CA LEU A 498 -17.61 32.18 -8.98
C LEU A 498 -19.07 31.73 -8.75
N THR A 499 -19.27 30.70 -7.92
CA THR A 499 -20.57 30.12 -7.61
C THR A 499 -21.28 30.79 -6.44
N GLY A 500 -20.56 31.48 -5.55
CA GLY A 500 -21.13 32.03 -4.32
C GLY A 500 -20.07 32.45 -3.30
N LYS A 501 -20.53 32.79 -2.09
CA LYS A 501 -19.66 33.04 -0.93
C LYS A 501 -19.78 31.86 0.03
N TYR A 502 -18.66 31.29 0.44
CA TYR A 502 -18.61 30.08 1.25
C TYR A 502 -17.93 30.36 2.60
N PRO A 503 -18.43 29.79 3.71
CA PRO A 503 -17.71 29.81 4.98
C PRO A 503 -16.51 28.86 4.93
N ARG A 504 -15.32 29.34 5.29
CA ARG A 504 -14.10 28.52 5.39
C ARG A 504 -13.47 28.68 6.78
N LEU A 505 -13.32 27.55 7.47
CA LEU A 505 -12.56 27.47 8.72
C LEU A 505 -11.11 27.11 8.41
N SER A 506 -10.17 27.73 9.12
CA SER A 506 -8.73 27.55 8.91
C SER A 506 -8.06 27.30 10.25
N LEU A 507 -7.46 26.12 10.41
CA LEU A 507 -6.58 25.79 11.54
C LEU A 507 -5.14 25.83 11.03
N SER A 508 -4.34 26.77 11.51
CA SER A 508 -2.94 26.93 11.14
C SER A 508 -2.03 26.42 12.26
N PHE A 509 -1.07 25.56 11.91
CA PHE A 509 0.00 25.08 12.78
C PHE A 509 1.31 25.77 12.42
N LYS A 510 1.97 26.38 13.42
CA LYS A 510 3.33 26.88 13.29
C LYS A 510 4.32 25.80 13.71
N LEU A 511 4.99 25.20 12.73
CA LEU A 511 5.97 24.13 12.91
C LEU A 511 7.40 24.68 12.85
N HIS A 512 8.23 24.41 13.86
CA HIS A 512 9.65 24.78 13.89
C HIS A 512 10.52 23.52 13.77
N ARG A 513 11.50 23.52 12.85
CA ARG A 513 12.31 22.33 12.55
C ARG A 513 13.35 22.02 13.64
N ASN A 514 13.53 20.73 13.96
CA ASN A 514 14.55 20.25 14.88
C ASN A 514 15.91 20.13 14.18
N VAL A 515 16.82 21.08 14.44
CA VAL A 515 18.08 21.23 13.69
C VAL A 515 19.18 20.20 14.02
N GLY A 516 19.05 19.48 15.14
CA GLY A 516 20.11 18.63 15.70
C GLY A 516 20.63 17.55 14.74
N TYR A 517 19.72 16.91 14.00
CA TYR A 517 20.08 15.90 12.99
C TYR A 517 21.05 16.47 11.94
N PHE A 518 20.73 17.64 11.39
CA PHE A 518 21.53 18.29 10.34
C PHE A 518 22.89 18.76 10.85
N ILE A 519 22.98 19.17 12.12
CA ILE A 519 24.24 19.54 12.76
C ILE A 519 25.22 18.35 12.74
N PHE A 520 24.78 17.17 13.18
CA PHE A 520 25.66 15.99 13.25
C PHE A 520 25.88 15.28 11.90
N GLN A 521 24.88 15.26 11.01
CA GLN A 521 24.96 14.53 9.74
C GLN A 521 25.51 15.37 8.57
N THR A 522 25.38 16.70 8.61
CA THR A 522 25.78 17.56 7.48
C THR A 522 26.79 18.62 7.86
N TYR A 523 26.51 19.47 8.85
CA TYR A 523 27.40 20.59 9.20
C TYR A 523 28.73 20.11 9.79
N LEU A 524 28.70 19.25 10.81
CA LEU A 524 29.92 18.75 11.47
C LEU A 524 30.82 17.95 10.51
N PRO A 525 30.34 17.00 9.68
CA PRO A 525 31.18 16.33 8.68
C PRO A 525 31.75 17.29 7.63
N SER A 526 30.98 18.28 7.18
CA SER A 526 31.45 19.28 6.22
C SER A 526 32.58 20.15 6.80
N ILE A 527 32.44 20.60 8.06
CA ILE A 527 33.50 21.29 8.81
C ILE A 527 34.73 20.39 8.86
N LEU A 528 34.59 19.13 9.29
CA LEU A 528 35.71 18.20 9.41
C LEU A 528 36.42 17.96 8.06
N ILE A 529 35.70 17.92 6.93
CA ILE A 529 36.31 17.78 5.59
C ILE A 529 37.10 19.02 5.18
N VAL A 530 36.60 20.23 5.47
CA VAL A 530 37.37 21.47 5.28
C VAL A 530 38.64 21.43 6.15
N MET A 531 38.51 20.97 7.41
CA MET A 531 39.61 20.75 8.37
C MET A 531 40.51 19.55 8.02
N LEU A 532 40.17 18.72 7.04
CA LEU A 532 41.07 17.71 6.46
C LEU A 532 41.81 18.31 5.26
N SER A 533 41.14 19.11 4.42
CA SER A 533 41.75 19.74 3.23
C SER A 533 43.02 20.54 3.57
N TRP A 534 43.03 21.26 4.70
CA TRP A 534 44.15 22.10 5.14
C TRP A 534 45.36 21.31 5.68
N VAL A 535 45.25 19.98 5.88
CA VAL A 535 46.35 19.12 6.33
C VAL A 535 47.40 19.00 5.21
N SER A 536 46.97 19.16 3.96
CA SER A 536 47.86 19.25 2.79
C SER A 536 48.93 20.34 2.93
N PHE A 537 48.65 21.46 3.61
CA PHE A 537 49.61 22.55 3.84
C PHE A 537 50.73 22.17 4.83
N TRP A 538 50.55 21.11 5.62
CA TRP A 538 51.54 20.60 6.58
C TRP A 538 52.41 19.48 6.00
N ILE A 539 51.88 18.70 5.05
CA ILE A 539 52.63 17.70 4.28
C ILE A 539 53.73 18.38 3.47
N ASN A 540 54.92 17.79 3.32
CA ASN A 540 56.00 18.38 2.52
C ASN A 540 55.60 18.49 1.02
N HIS A 541 56.00 19.56 0.33
CA HIS A 541 55.65 19.81 -1.07
C HIS A 541 56.26 18.78 -2.05
N GLU A 542 57.27 18.03 -1.62
CA GLU A 542 57.88 16.94 -2.39
C GLU A 542 57.02 15.66 -2.38
N ALA A 543 56.10 15.50 -1.42
CA ALA A 543 55.18 14.36 -1.31
C ALA A 543 53.91 14.57 -2.16
N THR A 544 54.10 14.71 -3.47
CA THR A 544 53.05 15.07 -4.44
C THR A 544 51.86 14.10 -4.44
N SER A 545 52.11 12.78 -4.36
CA SER A 545 51.06 11.75 -4.34
C SER A 545 50.10 11.91 -3.15
N ALA A 546 50.64 12.16 -1.96
CA ALA A 546 49.84 12.34 -0.75
C ALA A 546 48.97 13.61 -0.79
N ARG A 547 49.54 14.74 -1.24
CA ARG A 547 48.78 16.00 -1.38
C ARG A 547 47.66 15.89 -2.44
N VAL A 548 47.93 15.25 -3.59
CA VAL A 548 46.91 15.02 -4.65
C VAL A 548 45.79 14.12 -4.16
N ALA A 549 46.14 12.97 -3.55
CA ALA A 549 45.16 12.01 -3.08
C ALA A 549 44.22 12.64 -2.04
N LEU A 550 44.78 13.37 -1.06
CA LEU A 550 44.00 14.08 -0.05
C LEU A 550 43.07 15.12 -0.68
N GLY A 551 43.59 15.98 -1.58
CA GLY A 551 42.81 17.05 -2.22
C GLY A 551 41.69 16.55 -3.13
N ILE A 552 41.92 15.49 -3.92
CA ILE A 552 40.85 14.90 -4.76
C ILE A 552 39.83 14.17 -3.89
N THR A 553 40.27 13.43 -2.88
CA THR A 553 39.36 12.69 -1.99
C THR A 553 38.44 13.63 -1.23
N THR A 554 38.95 14.74 -0.67
CA THR A 554 38.10 15.70 0.05
C THR A 554 37.09 16.41 -0.87
N VAL A 555 37.46 16.75 -2.12
CA VAL A 555 36.50 17.25 -3.13
C VAL A 555 35.41 16.22 -3.42
N LEU A 556 35.80 14.94 -3.59
CA LEU A 556 34.85 13.85 -3.84
C LEU A 556 33.91 13.65 -2.64
N THR A 557 34.42 13.56 -1.41
CA THR A 557 33.59 13.41 -0.20
C THR A 557 32.61 14.58 -0.03
N MET A 558 33.06 15.82 -0.28
CA MET A 558 32.19 17.00 -0.24
C MET A 558 31.09 16.95 -1.31
N THR A 559 31.42 16.46 -2.51
CA THR A 559 30.44 16.24 -3.60
C THR A 559 29.42 15.17 -3.23
N THR A 560 29.86 14.07 -2.59
CA THR A 560 28.97 13.01 -2.10
C THR A 560 27.99 13.51 -1.05
N ILE A 561 28.44 14.29 -0.06
CA ILE A 561 27.56 14.88 0.97
C ILE A 561 26.56 15.85 0.32
N SER A 562 27.00 16.73 -0.58
CA SER A 562 26.11 17.67 -1.27
C SER A 562 25.04 16.97 -2.10
N ASN A 563 25.38 15.87 -2.78
CA ASN A 563 24.41 15.06 -3.53
C ASN A 563 23.45 14.31 -2.59
N GLY A 564 23.91 13.81 -1.44
CA GLY A 564 23.06 13.19 -0.42
C GLY A 564 21.97 14.14 0.08
N VAL A 565 22.37 15.34 0.54
CA VAL A 565 21.44 16.39 1.00
C VAL A 565 20.46 16.82 -0.09
N ARG A 566 20.89 16.87 -1.36
CA ARG A 566 19.99 17.19 -2.49
C ARG A 566 19.02 16.06 -2.81
N SER A 567 19.36 14.80 -2.50
CA SER A 567 18.49 13.65 -2.75
C SER A 567 17.33 13.52 -1.76
N SER A 568 17.49 14.04 -0.54
CA SER A 568 16.45 14.08 0.50
C SER A 568 15.53 15.30 0.44
N LEU A 569 15.59 16.10 -0.63
CA LEU A 569 14.87 17.37 -0.76
C LEU A 569 14.16 17.51 -2.11
N PRO A 570 13.07 18.29 -2.18
CA PRO A 570 12.40 18.60 -3.44
C PRO A 570 13.35 19.32 -4.40
N ARG A 571 13.11 19.14 -5.71
CA ARG A 571 13.85 19.84 -6.78
C ARG A 571 13.35 21.27 -6.95
N ILE A 572 13.65 22.12 -5.97
CA ILE A 572 13.37 23.56 -5.99
C ILE A 572 14.47 24.35 -6.71
N SER A 573 14.09 25.46 -7.34
CA SER A 573 14.96 26.28 -8.20
C SER A 573 15.71 27.39 -7.46
N TYR A 574 15.29 27.75 -6.25
CA TYR A 574 15.95 28.75 -5.40
C TYR A 574 17.03 28.13 -4.50
N VAL A 575 17.92 28.99 -4.01
CA VAL A 575 19.07 28.61 -3.17
C VAL A 575 18.64 28.54 -1.71
N LYS A 576 18.95 27.44 -1.03
CA LYS A 576 18.69 27.25 0.41
C LYS A 576 19.88 27.69 1.28
N ALA A 577 19.64 28.00 2.54
CA ALA A 577 20.70 28.25 3.53
C ALA A 577 21.75 27.11 3.55
N ILE A 578 21.30 25.85 3.58
CA ILE A 578 22.19 24.68 3.52
C ILE A 578 23.02 24.61 2.22
N ASP A 579 22.47 25.03 1.08
CA ASP A 579 23.20 25.04 -0.20
C ASP A 579 24.34 26.06 -0.15
N ILE A 580 24.10 27.24 0.44
CA ILE A 580 25.12 28.29 0.63
C ILE A 580 26.27 27.76 1.49
N TYR A 581 25.95 27.05 2.57
CA TYR A 581 26.97 26.45 3.44
C TYR A 581 27.81 25.39 2.72
N LEU A 582 27.15 24.46 2.02
CA LEU A 582 27.81 23.37 1.30
C LEU A 582 28.64 23.87 0.10
N VAL A 583 28.12 24.84 -0.68
CA VAL A 583 28.89 25.48 -1.76
C VAL A 583 30.09 26.22 -1.21
N THR A 584 29.95 26.92 -0.08
CA THR A 584 31.07 27.63 0.55
C THR A 584 32.15 26.64 1.01
N CYS A 585 31.78 25.58 1.73
CA CYS A 585 32.71 24.52 2.12
C CYS A 585 33.41 23.87 0.90
N PHE A 586 32.67 23.61 -0.18
CA PHE A 586 33.22 23.10 -1.44
C PHE A 586 34.26 24.06 -2.05
N VAL A 587 34.00 25.36 -2.05
CA VAL A 587 34.96 26.38 -2.53
C VAL A 587 36.24 26.38 -1.69
N PHE A 588 36.16 26.24 -0.37
CA PHE A 588 37.36 26.12 0.49
C PHE A 588 38.19 24.87 0.17
N VAL A 589 37.55 23.71 0.04
CA VAL A 589 38.22 22.44 -0.29
C VAL A 589 38.86 22.50 -1.69
N PHE A 590 38.15 23.06 -2.68
CA PHE A 590 38.67 23.26 -4.03
C PHE A 590 39.82 24.28 -4.06
N ALA A 591 39.75 25.34 -3.26
CA ALA A 591 40.84 26.31 -3.13
C ALA A 591 42.11 25.69 -2.52
N ALA A 592 42.00 24.73 -1.60
CA ALA A 592 43.15 23.97 -1.11
C ALA A 592 43.80 23.09 -2.20
N LEU A 593 43.01 22.51 -3.11
CA LEU A 593 43.53 21.79 -4.27
C LEU A 593 44.24 22.73 -5.27
N LEU A 594 43.69 23.93 -5.51
CA LEU A 594 44.33 24.95 -6.34
C LEU A 594 45.62 25.51 -5.72
N GLU A 595 45.66 25.64 -4.39
CA GLU A 595 46.87 26.01 -3.64
C GLU A 595 47.99 25.01 -3.89
N TYR A 596 47.70 23.71 -3.74
CA TYR A 596 48.66 22.66 -4.07
C TYR A 596 49.13 22.73 -5.52
N ALA A 597 48.22 22.96 -6.48
CA ALA A 597 48.58 23.10 -7.88
C ALA A 597 49.55 24.29 -8.12
N ALA A 598 49.34 25.41 -7.43
CA ALA A 598 50.21 26.58 -7.48
C ALA A 598 51.59 26.32 -6.81
N VAL A 599 51.62 25.65 -5.64
CA VAL A 599 52.86 25.24 -4.97
C VAL A 599 53.67 24.29 -5.86
N ASN A 600 53.01 23.28 -6.43
CA ASN A 600 53.64 22.29 -7.31
C ASN A 600 54.19 22.96 -8.59
N TYR A 601 53.39 23.78 -9.28
CA TYR A 601 53.82 24.51 -10.48
C TYR A 601 54.99 25.46 -10.20
N THR A 602 54.96 26.21 -9.09
CA THR A 602 56.05 27.13 -8.74
C THR A 602 57.32 26.41 -8.30
N TYR A 603 57.23 25.29 -7.58
CA TYR A 603 58.37 24.44 -7.22
C TYR A 603 59.04 23.84 -8.46
N TRP A 604 58.30 23.08 -9.27
CA TRP A 604 58.84 22.45 -10.48
C TRP A 604 59.27 23.48 -11.52
N GLY A 605 58.56 24.61 -11.64
CA GLY A 605 58.94 25.73 -12.49
C GLY A 605 60.27 26.38 -12.06
N LYS A 606 60.50 26.59 -10.74
CA LYS A 606 61.79 27.04 -10.20
C LYS A 606 62.88 25.99 -10.43
N ARG A 607 62.60 24.69 -10.19
CA ARG A 607 63.55 23.57 -10.38
C ARG A 607 63.97 23.40 -11.85
N ALA A 608 63.02 23.50 -12.79
CA ALA A 608 63.27 23.46 -14.23
C ALA A 608 64.10 24.68 -14.69
N LYS A 609 63.77 25.90 -14.24
CA LYS A 609 64.57 27.10 -14.53
C LYS A 609 65.99 27.00 -13.95
N LYS A 610 66.18 26.42 -12.76
CA LYS A 610 67.51 26.15 -12.16
C LYS A 610 68.28 25.11 -12.98
N LYS A 611 67.66 23.99 -13.36
CA LYS A 611 68.29 22.96 -14.23
C LYS A 611 68.69 23.54 -15.60
N ARG A 612 67.85 24.42 -16.19
CA ARG A 612 68.17 25.11 -17.44
C ARG A 612 69.34 26.09 -17.30
N ARG A 613 69.36 26.93 -16.25
CA ARG A 613 70.49 27.83 -15.97
C ARG A 613 71.79 27.07 -15.71
N ILE A 614 71.75 25.97 -14.97
CA ILE A 614 72.93 25.11 -14.75
C ILE A 614 73.40 24.54 -16.08
N LYS A 615 72.49 24.01 -16.92
CA LYS A 615 72.84 23.55 -18.28
C LYS A 615 73.46 24.68 -19.12
N GLU A 616 72.84 25.85 -19.18
CA GLU A 616 73.37 27.04 -19.88
C GLU A 616 74.76 27.46 -19.37
N MET A 617 75.06 27.29 -18.07
CA MET A 617 76.39 27.57 -17.49
C MET A 617 77.41 26.46 -17.78
N THR A 618 77.00 25.19 -17.79
CA THR A 618 77.85 24.06 -18.18
C THR A 618 78.20 24.12 -19.67
N ASP A 619 77.20 24.34 -20.54
CA ASP A 619 77.39 24.48 -21.99
C ASP A 619 78.34 25.66 -22.32
N ARG A 620 78.29 26.76 -21.54
CA ARG A 620 79.26 27.87 -21.63
C ARG A 620 80.66 27.50 -21.15
N ARG A 621 80.80 26.72 -20.07
CA ARG A 621 82.11 26.25 -19.57
C ARG A 621 82.79 25.29 -20.54
N VAL A 622 82.02 24.39 -21.17
CA VAL A 622 82.54 23.48 -22.21
C VAL A 622 83.07 24.27 -23.40
N LYS A 623 82.30 25.25 -23.92
CA LYS A 623 82.79 26.13 -24.99
C LYS A 623 84.07 26.89 -24.64
N SER A 624 84.19 27.44 -23.43
CA SER A 624 85.41 28.13 -23.02
C SER A 624 86.63 27.21 -22.90
N GLN A 625 86.43 25.91 -22.62
CA GLN A 625 87.52 24.94 -22.57
C GLN A 625 87.96 24.48 -23.97
N GLU A 626 87.05 24.39 -24.93
CA GLU A 626 87.39 24.12 -26.34
C GLU A 626 88.19 25.29 -26.96
N GLU A 627 87.80 26.54 -26.70
CA GLU A 627 88.53 27.71 -27.20
C GLU A 627 89.97 27.80 -26.62
N THR A 628 90.20 27.47 -25.35
CA THR A 628 91.55 27.46 -24.76
C THR A 628 92.45 26.30 -25.21
N LYS A 629 91.92 25.28 -25.89
CA LYS A 629 92.70 24.10 -26.31
C LYS A 629 93.23 24.17 -27.75
N ASN A 630 92.90 25.23 -28.48
CA ASN A 630 93.10 25.34 -29.92
C ASN A 630 94.09 26.45 -30.32
N SER A 631 95.02 26.80 -29.43
CA SER A 631 95.93 27.95 -29.61
C SER A 631 97.37 27.71 -29.17
N ASP A 632 97.82 26.46 -29.04
CA ASP A 632 99.24 26.15 -28.85
C ASP A 632 99.70 24.86 -29.55
N VAL A 633 100.94 24.91 -30.02
CA VAL A 633 101.80 23.86 -30.62
C VAL A 633 101.70 23.65 -32.16
N CYS A 634 102.84 23.94 -32.80
CA CYS A 634 103.13 23.85 -34.23
C CYS A 634 103.79 22.51 -34.61
N TYR A 635 103.74 22.13 -35.90
CA TYR A 635 104.35 20.92 -36.46
C TYR A 635 105.84 21.07 -36.80
N THR A 636 106.64 20.05 -36.46
CA THR A 636 107.81 19.48 -37.22
C THR A 636 108.47 18.40 -36.33
N THR A 637 108.94 17.21 -36.71
CA THR A 637 108.86 16.28 -37.86
C THR A 637 109.78 15.08 -37.50
N VAL A 638 109.35 13.85 -37.81
CA VAL A 638 110.20 12.68 -38.17
C VAL A 638 111.13 12.05 -37.11
N ASN A 639 110.72 10.90 -36.54
CA ASN A 639 111.28 9.58 -36.93
C ASN A 639 110.51 8.40 -36.28
N ASN A 640 110.31 7.33 -37.05
CA ASN A 640 109.86 6.00 -36.60
C ASN A 640 111.13 5.12 -36.40
N PRO A 641 111.13 4.02 -35.61
CA PRO A 641 110.35 2.83 -35.96
C PRO A 641 109.78 1.98 -34.80
N ASP A 642 108.92 1.03 -35.19
CA ASP A 642 108.58 -0.29 -34.60
C ASP A 642 108.23 -0.45 -33.11
N VAL A 643 107.04 -1.05 -32.85
CA VAL A 643 106.86 -2.44 -32.36
C VAL A 643 105.35 -2.73 -32.12
N SER A 644 104.86 -3.87 -32.61
CA SER A 644 103.51 -4.43 -32.31
C SER A 644 103.56 -5.41 -31.12
N PRO A 645 102.47 -5.59 -30.34
CA PRO A 645 101.47 -6.66 -30.58
C PRO A 645 100.01 -6.15 -30.43
N VAL A 646 98.92 -6.71 -30.99
CA VAL A 646 98.44 -8.09 -31.28
C VAL A 646 97.55 -8.73 -30.16
N ILE A 647 96.23 -8.73 -30.44
CA ILE A 647 95.17 -9.77 -30.21
C ILE A 647 94.78 -10.24 -28.79
N SER A 648 93.45 -10.48 -28.64
CA SER A 648 92.75 -11.59 -27.90
C SER A 648 91.68 -11.06 -26.91
N LEU A 649 90.44 -11.55 -26.74
CA LEU A 649 89.43 -12.39 -27.44
C LEU A 649 88.30 -12.67 -26.39
N ARG A 650 87.13 -13.19 -26.85
CA ARG A 650 86.03 -13.84 -26.07
C ARG A 650 85.15 -12.95 -25.14
N GLY A 651 83.85 -13.25 -24.99
CA GLY A 651 83.06 -14.31 -25.64
C GLY A 651 81.57 -14.38 -25.21
N ASN A 652 80.76 -15.10 -26.00
CA ASN A 652 79.30 -15.30 -25.84
C ASN A 652 78.91 -16.44 -24.87
N LYS A 653 77.61 -16.47 -24.50
CA LYS A 653 76.68 -17.63 -24.57
C LYS A 653 75.29 -17.08 -24.96
N GLU A 654 74.71 -17.45 -26.12
CA GLU A 654 73.77 -18.58 -26.36
C GLU A 654 72.37 -18.34 -25.72
N THR A 655 71.24 -18.57 -26.42
CA THR A 655 70.90 -19.73 -27.28
C THR A 655 70.05 -19.37 -28.54
N GLN A 656 70.00 -20.26 -29.53
CA GLN A 656 69.27 -20.19 -30.82
C GLN A 656 67.72 -20.10 -30.67
N ILE A 657 66.94 -19.63 -31.67
CA ILE A 657 66.46 -20.35 -32.88
C ILE A 657 65.71 -19.35 -33.80
N ASP A 658 65.73 -19.38 -35.15
CA ASP A 658 66.73 -19.88 -36.13
C ASP A 658 66.42 -19.39 -37.60
N LEU A 659 67.14 -19.95 -38.60
CA LEU A 659 66.90 -20.11 -40.07
C LEU A 659 65.59 -19.55 -40.73
N GLU A 660 65.55 -19.02 -41.97
CA GLU A 660 66.46 -19.09 -43.14
C GLU A 660 66.57 -17.79 -43.97
N THR A 661 67.70 -17.73 -44.68
CA THR A 661 68.17 -16.95 -45.84
C THR A 661 67.17 -16.68 -46.99
N GLY A 662 67.40 -15.70 -47.89
CA GLY A 662 68.60 -14.88 -48.13
C GLY A 662 68.30 -13.57 -48.91
N ASN A 663 69.15 -12.54 -48.80
CA ASN A 663 70.28 -12.22 -49.70
C ASN A 663 69.87 -11.66 -51.09
N THR A 664 70.46 -10.61 -51.67
CA THR A 664 71.38 -9.52 -51.24
C THR A 664 71.63 -8.61 -52.47
N SER A 665 71.75 -7.29 -52.33
CA SER A 665 72.71 -6.41 -53.07
C SER A 665 72.43 -4.91 -52.81
N PHE A 666 73.33 -4.15 -52.18
CA PHE A 666 74.54 -3.44 -52.69
C PHE A 666 74.28 -2.03 -53.30
N ILE A 667 74.43 -0.97 -52.47
CA ILE A 667 75.52 0.07 -52.51
C ILE A 667 75.89 0.66 -53.92
N PRO A 668 76.13 2.00 -54.13
CA PRO A 668 75.65 3.25 -53.50
C PRO A 668 75.61 4.52 -54.46
N ARG A 669 75.54 5.74 -53.88
CA ARG A 669 76.14 7.05 -54.33
C ARG A 669 75.58 7.88 -55.53
N ALA A 670 75.21 9.12 -55.17
CA ALA A 670 75.71 10.42 -55.65
C ALA A 670 75.01 11.24 -56.79
N CYS A 671 74.81 12.53 -56.46
CA CYS A 671 74.83 13.77 -57.26
C CYS A 671 74.43 13.79 -58.76
N MET A 672 73.50 14.67 -59.14
CA MET A 672 73.83 15.97 -59.79
C MET A 672 72.59 16.85 -60.07
N SER A 673 72.82 18.04 -60.63
CA SER A 673 71.88 19.16 -60.78
C SER A 673 71.39 19.36 -62.23
N ARG A 674 70.28 20.13 -62.35
CA ARG A 674 69.96 21.08 -63.44
C ARG A 674 69.06 20.61 -64.59
N GLY A 675 67.99 21.38 -64.83
CA GLY A 675 67.13 21.38 -66.02
C GLY A 675 66.17 22.56 -65.96
N TYR A 676 66.11 23.39 -67.01
CA TYR A 676 65.42 24.70 -67.04
C TYR A 676 64.85 24.90 -68.45
N ILE A 677 63.64 25.45 -68.61
CA ILE A 677 63.11 25.92 -69.91
C ILE A 677 62.45 27.31 -69.73
N PRO A 678 62.73 28.31 -70.61
CA PRO A 678 62.23 29.70 -70.55
C PRO A 678 60.98 29.90 -71.48
N GLU A 679 60.47 31.07 -71.90
CA GLU A 679 60.92 32.47 -72.12
C GLU A 679 59.69 33.44 -72.02
N SER A 680 59.79 34.66 -71.46
CA SER A 680 59.89 35.98 -72.14
C SER A 680 58.57 36.55 -72.75
N LEU A 681 58.32 37.85 -72.98
CA LEU A 681 58.91 39.14 -72.56
C LEU A 681 57.98 40.32 -72.97
N VAL A 682 57.63 41.27 -72.09
CA VAL A 682 57.31 42.67 -72.49
C VAL A 682 57.81 43.67 -71.44
N LYS A 683 58.48 44.73 -71.90
CA LYS A 683 58.98 45.88 -71.12
C LYS A 683 58.55 47.18 -71.79
N ARG A 684 58.10 48.19 -71.03
CA ARG A 684 58.51 49.58 -71.28
C ARG A 684 58.43 50.46 -70.02
N LYS A 685 59.41 51.36 -69.87
CA LYS A 685 59.53 52.34 -68.78
C LYS A 685 58.97 53.71 -69.18
N ARG A 686 58.60 54.54 -68.19
CA ARG A 686 59.16 55.90 -68.03
C ARG A 686 59.03 56.40 -66.58
N SER A 687 59.96 57.26 -66.16
CA SER A 687 59.97 58.03 -64.90
C SER A 687 59.18 59.35 -65.07
N SER A 688 58.90 60.20 -64.07
CA SER A 688 59.68 60.59 -62.87
C SER A 688 58.87 61.46 -61.87
N SER A 689 59.45 61.71 -60.69
CA SER A 689 59.00 62.61 -59.59
C SER A 689 57.77 62.14 -58.77
N LEU A 690 57.63 62.40 -57.46
CA LEU A 690 58.43 63.21 -56.50
C LEU A 690 58.98 62.39 -55.31
N LYS A 691 59.97 62.96 -54.60
CA LYS A 691 60.60 62.41 -53.38
C LYS A 691 59.75 62.69 -52.12
N LYS A 692 59.83 61.80 -51.14
CA LYS A 692 59.79 62.15 -49.70
C LYS A 692 60.86 61.35 -48.96
N GLN A 693 61.70 62.02 -48.18
CA GLN A 693 62.87 61.41 -47.56
C GLN A 693 63.13 62.01 -46.17
N ARG A 694 63.40 61.14 -45.19
CA ARG A 694 64.04 61.40 -43.87
C ARG A 694 63.41 62.43 -42.92
N GLN A 695 63.22 62.00 -41.66
CA GLN A 695 64.15 62.35 -40.57
C GLN A 695 63.93 61.43 -39.35
N ALA A 696 64.93 61.39 -38.46
CA ALA A 696 64.91 60.64 -37.19
C ALA A 696 65.62 61.47 -36.11
N ALA A 697 65.17 61.34 -34.85
CA ALA A 697 65.67 62.01 -33.62
C ALA A 697 65.57 63.56 -33.64
N THR A 698 65.21 64.25 -32.55
CA THR A 698 65.77 64.21 -31.19
C THR A 698 64.81 64.90 -30.20
N GLN A 699 64.99 64.69 -28.88
CA GLN A 699 64.28 65.35 -27.74
C GLN A 699 62.77 65.01 -27.63
N GLY A 700 62.16 64.96 -26.44
CA GLY A 700 62.69 65.12 -25.08
C GLY A 700 61.64 64.72 -24.02
N SER A 701 62.03 64.76 -22.75
CA SER A 701 61.24 64.45 -21.54
C SER A 701 59.72 64.70 -21.62
N MET A 702 58.91 63.68 -21.26
CA MET A 702 57.67 63.75 -20.44
C MET A 702 56.81 62.48 -20.63
N THR A 703 57.16 61.39 -19.92
CA THR A 703 56.22 60.37 -19.39
C THR A 703 56.96 59.46 -18.41
N GLU A 704 57.42 60.02 -17.28
CA GLU A 704 57.25 59.26 -16.04
C GLU A 704 55.73 59.06 -15.82
N GLU A 705 55.34 57.95 -15.18
CA GLU A 705 53.94 57.54 -14.84
C GLU A 705 53.24 56.44 -15.66
N ARG A 706 53.94 55.61 -16.47
CA ARG A 706 53.33 54.38 -17.04
C ARG A 706 53.94 53.02 -16.70
N ASP A 707 54.93 52.97 -15.80
CA ASP A 707 55.53 51.72 -15.29
C ASP A 707 55.21 51.40 -13.80
N LYS A 708 54.29 52.12 -13.16
CA LYS A 708 53.89 51.86 -11.75
C LYS A 708 52.71 50.90 -11.56
N CYS A 709 52.07 50.42 -12.62
CA CYS A 709 50.88 49.55 -12.52
C CYS A 709 51.02 48.19 -13.25
N LYS A 710 52.19 47.54 -13.12
CA LYS A 710 52.34 46.10 -13.36
C LYS A 710 52.97 45.43 -12.15
N SER A 711 52.27 44.42 -11.61
CA SER A 711 52.80 43.43 -10.68
C SER A 711 53.37 43.97 -9.36
N LYS A 712 52.49 44.41 -8.46
CA LYS A 712 52.66 44.15 -7.01
C LYS A 712 52.19 42.74 -6.62
N PHE A 713 52.20 41.79 -7.56
CA PHE A 713 52.04 40.37 -7.29
C PHE A 713 53.26 39.94 -6.46
N LEU A 714 53.03 39.29 -5.30
CA LEU A 714 54.08 39.03 -4.32
C LEU A 714 55.31 38.37 -4.97
N SER A 715 56.49 38.94 -4.73
CA SER A 715 57.75 38.26 -5.03
C SER A 715 57.97 37.17 -3.99
N ILE A 716 57.31 36.02 -4.19
CA ILE A 716 57.38 34.84 -3.32
C ILE A 716 58.78 34.23 -3.47
N LYS A 717 59.71 34.68 -2.61
CA LYS A 717 61.09 34.20 -2.58
C LYS A 717 61.14 32.68 -2.32
N ASP A 718 60.39 32.20 -1.34
CA ASP A 718 60.40 30.79 -0.91
C ASP A 718 59.11 30.04 -1.24
N VAL A 719 59.23 28.81 -1.75
CA VAL A 719 58.09 27.91 -2.03
C VAL A 719 57.31 27.63 -0.73
N ASN A 720 58.02 27.41 0.37
CA ASN A 720 57.45 27.23 1.71
C ASN A 720 56.71 28.47 2.26
N SER A 721 56.79 29.64 1.60
CA SER A 721 56.05 30.84 2.01
C SER A 721 54.58 30.80 1.62
N ILE A 722 54.19 29.99 0.64
CA ILE A 722 52.79 29.82 0.24
C ILE A 722 52.10 28.96 1.30
N ASP A 723 52.57 27.72 1.51
CA ASP A 723 52.10 26.82 2.58
C ASP A 723 52.01 27.54 3.94
N ARG A 724 53.03 28.33 4.31
CA ARG A 724 53.05 29.09 5.59
C ARG A 724 51.93 30.12 5.69
N PHE A 725 51.56 30.78 4.60
CA PHE A 725 50.47 31.76 4.58
C PHE A 725 49.10 31.06 4.55
N SER A 726 48.96 29.99 3.75
CA SER A 726 47.77 29.15 3.67
C SER A 726 47.36 28.59 5.03
N ARG A 727 48.34 28.14 5.84
CA ARG A 727 48.14 27.65 7.22
C ARG A 727 47.47 28.63 8.19
N LEU A 728 47.49 29.94 7.93
CA LEU A 728 46.84 30.95 8.77
C LEU A 728 45.60 31.53 8.10
N LEU A 729 45.66 31.79 6.79
CA LEU A 729 44.57 32.43 6.06
C LEU A 729 43.32 31.54 5.95
N PHE A 730 43.48 30.27 5.58
CA PHE A 730 42.34 29.37 5.39
C PHE A 730 41.54 29.15 6.68
N PRO A 731 42.17 28.83 7.85
CA PRO A 731 41.45 28.74 9.11
C PRO A 731 40.70 30.01 9.50
N LEU A 732 41.36 31.16 9.38
CA LEU A 732 40.80 32.44 9.82
C LEU A 732 39.63 32.87 8.94
N LEU A 733 39.75 32.69 7.62
CA LEU A 733 38.67 32.99 6.68
C LEU A 733 37.47 32.05 6.89
N PHE A 734 37.69 30.75 7.11
CA PHE A 734 36.61 29.79 7.37
C PHE A 734 35.91 30.05 8.72
N LEU A 735 36.65 30.45 9.75
CA LEU A 735 36.08 30.83 11.04
C LEU A 735 35.19 32.08 10.92
N ILE A 736 35.65 33.12 10.21
CA ILE A 736 34.84 34.32 9.93
C ILE A 736 33.56 33.94 9.17
N VAL A 737 33.67 33.09 8.14
CA VAL A 737 32.51 32.61 7.38
C VAL A 737 31.50 31.88 8.27
N ASN A 738 31.95 31.02 9.19
CA ASN A 738 31.03 30.33 10.11
C ASN A 738 30.36 31.31 11.08
N VAL A 739 31.10 32.27 11.65
CA VAL A 739 30.53 33.30 12.53
C VAL A 739 29.48 34.14 11.81
N VAL A 740 29.74 34.54 10.56
CA VAL A 740 28.77 35.29 9.74
C VAL A 740 27.57 34.43 9.36
N TYR A 741 27.77 33.17 8.97
CA TYR A 741 26.68 32.26 8.58
C TYR A 741 25.73 31.98 9.74
N TRP A 742 26.25 31.51 10.87
CA TRP A 742 25.43 31.20 12.04
C TRP A 742 24.86 32.47 12.68
N GLY A 743 25.60 33.58 12.67
CA GLY A 743 25.10 34.88 13.14
C GLY A 743 24.01 35.48 12.26
N PHE A 744 23.96 35.15 10.97
CA PHE A 744 22.84 35.51 10.09
C PHE A 744 21.64 34.59 10.37
N TYR A 745 21.76 33.29 10.14
CA TYR A 745 20.62 32.36 10.15
C TYR A 745 20.09 31.92 11.53
N LEU A 746 20.68 32.36 12.65
CA LEU A 746 20.15 32.13 14.01
C LEU A 746 19.62 33.39 14.71
N VAL A 747 19.78 34.57 14.11
CA VAL A 747 19.48 35.87 14.75
C VAL A 747 18.61 36.78 13.87
N LEU A 748 18.65 36.59 12.54
CA LEU A 748 17.78 37.20 11.54
C LEU A 748 16.86 36.13 10.92
#